data_AF-A0A3L6QJX2-F1
#
_entry.id   AF-A0A3L6QJX2-F1
#
_cell.length_a   1.000
_cell.length_b   1.000
_cell.length_c   1.000
_cell.angle_alpha   90.00
_cell.angle_beta   90.00
_cell.angle_gamma   90.00
#
_symmetry.space_group_name_H-M   'P 1'
#
loop_
_entity.id
_entity.type
_entity.pdbx_description
1 polymer ?
#
loop_
_entity_poly.entity_id
_entity_poly.type
_entity_poly.pdbx_seq_one_letter_code
_entity_poly.pdbx_strand_id
1 'polypeptide(L)'
;MGARGKRGHPLLRGGGARRERYTHGFSASQMAALTALCGALVPSLPPAGSRNPQEEDGGRGGGDKVVEEFLLASAADPPVPDEVAEIMARRCLPEALALVRAVLWLLGTRLGSLALCGASWCLTWRFPFVRRFAELPLEHREAAVRRWSRQALLPPLRMFFLITKVFCLYVFYSWTDENSENPHWRAIGYSPPLADEEPAEAERPEKRPLDDGIVETINETEASLPASLAGKGLAVTEDAARNVCRVECDVAIVGSGCGGGVSAAVLAGAGYKVVVIEKGNYFTARDYTALEAPSMDQLYEAGGFVNTISGSALLLAGSTVGGGTAVNWSACIKTPDDVRGEWARDQGLPLFATDEYAAAMDKVFERLGVTHGCTEEGLQNKVLRKGCEKLGYKVESVSRNSSEGHYCGSCGFGCRTGDKRGTDTTWLVDAVSRGAVILTGCKAEKLLLEHNGGGDAGGRAKQCVGVVARSTNPAITRTLEVRARATISACGSLLTPVLLRGSGLSNRHIGKNLHLHPTALVWGYFPDTTPDLRGKMYEGGIITSLHKVEGPPGAPARAMLETPAMGLAGAGTQFPWVSGRDMKERMLRYGRTAHLFSLVRDRGSGTVHGERRIAYHLDATDREDMREGLRRALRVLAAAGAAEIGTHRSDGQRFVCRGATEAALEEFLDGVGVVRGPQSKAEAWSLWCTAHQMGSCRMGATAADGAVDTRGESWEARRLYVCDGSVLPSAVGVNPMVTIQSVAYCLARGIAESLRRDQASEKSY
;
A
#
# COMPACT_ATOMS: atom_id res chain seq x y z
N MET A 1 -31.25 -24.78 -11.62
CA MET A 1 -30.51 -23.73 -10.89
C MET A 1 -29.72 -22.94 -11.92
N GLY A 2 -30.21 -21.75 -12.28
CA GLY A 2 -29.57 -20.90 -13.30
C GLY A 2 -28.19 -20.44 -12.82
N ALA A 3 -27.25 -20.34 -13.77
CA ALA A 3 -25.92 -19.78 -13.52
C ALA A 3 -26.07 -18.35 -13.00
N ARG A 4 -25.93 -18.17 -11.68
CA ARG A 4 -25.83 -16.84 -11.06
C ARG A 4 -24.59 -16.16 -11.65
N GLY A 5 -24.76 -15.00 -12.26
CA GLY A 5 -23.63 -14.21 -12.76
C GLY A 5 -22.66 -13.93 -11.60
N LYS A 6 -21.38 -14.26 -11.78
CA LYS A 6 -20.33 -13.89 -10.80
C LYS A 6 -20.35 -12.35 -10.66
N ARG A 7 -20.17 -11.78 -9.45
CA ARG A 7 -20.21 -10.32 -9.12
C ARG A 7 -18.80 -9.71 -9.00
N GLY A 8 -18.65 -8.39 -9.14
CA GLY A 8 -17.36 -7.66 -9.11
C GLY A 8 -16.70 -7.56 -10.49
N HIS A 9 -15.63 -6.79 -10.68
CA HIS A 9 -14.95 -6.74 -11.98
C HIS A 9 -14.12 -8.00 -12.20
N PRO A 10 -14.04 -8.59 -13.42
CA PRO A 10 -13.26 -9.81 -13.67
C PRO A 10 -11.81 -9.76 -13.17
N LEU A 11 -11.15 -8.60 -13.25
CA LEU A 11 -9.78 -8.40 -12.72
C LEU A 11 -9.70 -8.38 -11.19
N LEU A 12 -10.80 -8.08 -10.50
CA LEU A 12 -10.89 -8.03 -9.04
C LEU A 12 -11.52 -9.30 -8.45
N ARG A 13 -11.94 -10.23 -9.30
CA ARG A 13 -12.38 -11.56 -8.89
C ARG A 13 -11.17 -12.45 -8.69
N GLY A 14 -11.26 -13.31 -7.67
CA GLY A 14 -10.29 -14.36 -7.46
C GLY A 14 -10.46 -15.48 -8.48
N GLY A 15 -9.50 -16.41 -8.53
CA GLY A 15 -9.61 -17.59 -9.37
C GLY A 15 -9.75 -17.33 -10.87
N GLY A 16 -9.00 -16.37 -11.42
CA GLY A 16 -8.80 -16.28 -12.87
C GLY A 16 -8.49 -17.67 -13.43
N ALA A 17 -9.01 -17.99 -14.63
CA ALA A 17 -8.97 -19.32 -15.22
C ALA A 17 -7.66 -20.03 -14.88
N ARG A 18 -7.75 -21.18 -14.18
CA ARG A 18 -6.62 -21.99 -13.72
C ARG A 18 -5.53 -21.90 -14.76
N ARG A 19 -4.42 -21.23 -14.45
CA ARG A 19 -3.42 -20.87 -15.48
C ARG A 19 -3.08 -22.13 -16.25
N GLU A 20 -3.46 -22.19 -17.52
CA GLU A 20 -3.24 -23.39 -18.34
C GLU A 20 -1.74 -23.73 -18.42
N ARG A 21 -0.89 -22.72 -18.23
CA ARG A 21 0.56 -22.86 -18.14
C ARG A 21 1.20 -21.79 -17.26
N TYR A 22 2.09 -22.19 -16.37
CA TYR A 22 2.95 -21.26 -15.63
C TYR A 22 4.18 -20.86 -16.45
N THR A 23 4.66 -19.63 -16.26
CA THR A 23 5.76 -19.02 -17.03
C THR A 23 6.92 -18.55 -16.16
N HIS A 24 6.90 -18.91 -14.88
CA HIS A 24 7.89 -18.49 -13.88
C HIS A 24 9.34 -18.88 -14.21
N GLY A 25 9.57 -19.86 -15.09
CA GLY A 25 10.90 -20.22 -15.58
C GLY A 25 11.86 -20.81 -14.53
N PHE A 26 11.33 -21.38 -13.44
CA PHE A 26 12.12 -22.14 -12.46
C PHE A 26 12.30 -23.57 -12.95
N SER A 27 13.48 -24.18 -12.70
CA SER A 27 13.73 -25.57 -13.08
C SER A 27 12.94 -26.55 -12.18
N ALA A 28 12.79 -27.80 -12.63
CA ALA A 28 12.15 -28.84 -11.83
C ALA A 28 12.83 -29.06 -10.45
N SER A 29 14.17 -28.95 -10.39
CA SER A 29 14.91 -29.07 -9.14
C SER A 29 14.68 -27.88 -8.19
N GLN A 30 14.60 -26.66 -8.74
CA GLN A 30 14.25 -25.48 -7.96
C GLN A 30 12.81 -25.55 -7.45
N MET A 31 11.88 -26.02 -8.28
CA MET A 31 10.48 -26.20 -7.88
C MET A 31 10.34 -27.24 -6.77
N ALA A 32 11.02 -28.40 -6.87
CA ALA A 32 11.00 -29.39 -5.78
C ALA A 32 11.51 -28.81 -4.45
N ALA A 33 12.56 -27.99 -4.48
CA ALA A 33 13.06 -27.29 -3.30
C ALA A 33 12.06 -26.23 -2.78
N LEU A 34 11.42 -25.47 -3.68
CA LEU A 34 10.44 -24.46 -3.32
C LEU A 34 9.18 -25.09 -2.71
N THR A 35 8.65 -26.17 -3.29
CA THR A 35 7.52 -26.93 -2.74
C THR A 35 7.84 -27.45 -1.35
N ALA A 36 9.04 -28.02 -1.16
CA ALA A 36 9.47 -28.48 0.16
C ALA A 36 9.63 -27.34 1.17
N LEU A 37 10.03 -26.15 0.72
CA LEU A 37 10.15 -24.95 1.55
C LEU A 37 8.79 -24.40 1.93
N CYS A 38 7.84 -24.34 0.99
CA CYS A 38 6.46 -23.93 1.27
C CYS A 38 5.82 -24.86 2.30
N GLY A 39 5.98 -26.18 2.14
CA GLY A 39 5.52 -27.16 3.13
C GLY A 39 6.27 -27.15 4.47
N ALA A 40 7.42 -26.47 4.58
CA ALA A 40 8.06 -26.20 5.87
C ALA A 40 7.50 -24.92 6.52
N LEU A 41 7.17 -23.90 5.71
CA LEU A 41 6.59 -22.65 6.19
C LEU A 41 5.14 -22.83 6.66
N VAL A 42 4.35 -23.62 5.94
CA VAL A 42 2.98 -24.00 6.31
C VAL A 42 2.82 -25.51 6.11
N PRO A 43 3.13 -26.32 7.14
CA PRO A 43 3.11 -27.78 7.05
C PRO A 43 1.72 -28.37 7.26
N SER A 44 1.54 -29.59 6.76
CA SER A 44 0.50 -30.48 7.25
C SER A 44 0.84 -30.94 8.67
N LEU A 45 -0.08 -30.71 9.61
CA LEU A 45 0.07 -31.07 11.01
C LEU A 45 -0.92 -32.19 11.34
N PRO A 46 -0.46 -33.34 11.89
CA PRO A 46 -1.38 -34.39 12.30
C PRO A 46 -2.32 -33.89 13.40
N PRO A 47 -3.55 -34.45 13.51
CA PRO A 47 -4.46 -34.13 14.60
C PRO A 47 -3.76 -34.37 15.94
N ALA A 48 -3.83 -33.41 16.85
CA ALA A 48 -3.30 -33.61 18.19
C ALA A 48 -4.07 -34.79 18.83
N GLY A 49 -3.35 -35.82 19.29
CA GLY A 49 -3.97 -36.96 19.97
C GLY A 49 -4.93 -36.49 21.06
N SER A 50 -6.18 -36.95 20.98
CA SER A 50 -7.27 -36.89 21.98
C SER A 50 -7.01 -36.01 23.20
N ARG A 51 -7.54 -34.77 23.21
CA ARG A 51 -7.88 -34.12 24.48
C ARG A 51 -9.07 -34.84 25.10
N ASN A 52 -9.04 -35.03 26.43
CA ASN A 52 -10.04 -35.78 27.20
C ASN A 52 -11.50 -35.40 26.84
N PRO A 53 -12.42 -36.35 26.62
CA PRO A 53 -13.81 -36.08 26.23
C PRO A 53 -14.73 -35.58 27.37
N GLN A 54 -14.19 -35.09 28.49
CA GLN A 54 -15.01 -34.74 29.67
C GLN A 54 -15.32 -33.23 29.83
N GLU A 55 -15.00 -32.41 28.83
CA GLU A 55 -15.47 -31.03 28.75
C GLU A 55 -16.25 -30.80 27.44
N GLU A 56 -17.24 -31.66 27.17
CA GLU A 56 -18.26 -31.38 26.15
C GLU A 56 -19.34 -30.48 26.77
N ASP A 57 -19.25 -29.18 26.50
CA ASP A 57 -20.42 -28.29 26.57
C ASP A 57 -20.99 -28.14 25.14
N GLY A 58 -22.28 -28.42 25.01
CA GLY A 58 -22.93 -28.80 23.76
C GLY A 58 -22.93 -27.72 22.66
N GLY A 59 -22.70 -28.16 21.42
CA GLY A 59 -23.11 -27.40 20.21
C GLY A 59 -22.08 -27.21 19.08
N ARG A 60 -20.88 -27.80 19.12
CA ARG A 60 -19.77 -27.44 18.20
C ARG A 60 -19.29 -28.49 17.17
N GLY A 61 -20.08 -29.51 16.84
CA GLY A 61 -19.63 -30.61 15.96
C GLY A 61 -19.12 -30.23 14.55
N GLY A 62 -19.46 -29.04 14.02
CA GLY A 62 -18.97 -28.56 12.72
C GLY A 62 -17.70 -27.71 12.75
N GLY A 63 -17.33 -27.14 13.91
CA GLY A 63 -16.17 -26.25 14.04
C GLY A 63 -14.85 -27.00 14.05
N ASP A 64 -14.81 -28.13 14.77
CA ASP A 64 -13.59 -28.91 14.95
C ASP A 64 -13.09 -29.56 13.65
N LYS A 65 -14.01 -30.01 12.78
CA LYS A 65 -13.66 -30.58 11.47
C LYS A 65 -13.01 -29.55 10.53
N VAL A 66 -13.55 -28.33 10.48
CA VAL A 66 -13.00 -27.25 9.63
C VAL A 66 -11.61 -26.84 10.09
N VAL A 67 -11.39 -26.83 11.41
CA VAL A 67 -10.06 -26.57 12.00
C VAL A 67 -9.10 -27.71 11.69
N GLU A 68 -9.53 -28.97 11.80
CA GLU A 68 -8.72 -30.14 11.46
C GLU A 68 -8.28 -30.13 9.99
N GLU A 69 -9.20 -29.85 9.06
CA GLU A 69 -8.91 -29.70 7.62
C GLU A 69 -7.86 -28.61 7.36
N PHE A 70 -7.97 -27.46 8.04
CA PHE A 70 -6.95 -26.41 7.96
C PHE A 70 -5.59 -26.85 8.52
N LEU A 71 -5.57 -27.59 9.64
CA LEU A 71 -4.33 -28.11 10.23
C LEU A 71 -3.66 -29.16 9.32
N LEU A 72 -4.43 -29.92 8.55
CA LEU A 72 -3.92 -30.90 7.59
C LEU A 72 -3.44 -30.28 6.26
N ALA A 73 -3.95 -29.12 5.86
CA ALA A 73 -3.54 -28.44 4.62
C ALA A 73 -2.06 -28.02 4.61
N SER A 74 -1.38 -28.04 3.47
CA SER A 74 0.02 -27.65 3.35
C SER A 74 0.23 -26.65 2.22
N ALA A 75 1.13 -25.68 2.39
CA ALA A 75 1.53 -24.82 1.28
C ALA A 75 2.41 -25.55 0.24
N ALA A 76 2.76 -26.82 0.47
CA ALA A 76 3.31 -27.68 -0.57
C ALA A 76 2.25 -28.18 -1.57
N ASP A 77 0.96 -28.07 -1.22
CA ASP A 77 -0.11 -28.60 -2.05
C ASP A 77 -0.37 -27.69 -3.26
N PRO A 78 -0.61 -28.24 -4.47
CA PRO A 78 -0.97 -27.44 -5.64
C PRO A 78 -2.27 -26.65 -5.40
N PRO A 79 -2.38 -25.41 -5.93
CA PRO A 79 -1.45 -24.73 -6.83
C PRO A 79 -0.41 -23.82 -6.14
N VAL A 80 -0.28 -23.88 -4.82
CA VAL A 80 0.44 -22.85 -4.04
C VAL A 80 1.90 -22.66 -4.48
N PRO A 81 2.75 -23.70 -4.63
CA PRO A 81 4.15 -23.50 -5.02
C PRO A 81 4.34 -22.83 -6.39
N ASP A 82 3.51 -23.16 -7.37
CA ASP A 82 3.58 -22.60 -8.72
C ASP A 82 3.14 -21.13 -8.74
N GLU A 83 2.06 -20.79 -8.03
CA GLU A 83 1.62 -19.40 -7.86
C GLU A 83 2.67 -18.56 -7.12
N VAL A 84 3.34 -19.14 -6.09
CA VAL A 84 4.47 -18.50 -5.40
C VAL A 84 5.63 -18.21 -6.35
N ALA A 85 6.02 -19.18 -7.18
CA ALA A 85 7.10 -18.99 -8.16
C ALA A 85 6.76 -17.90 -9.19
N GLU A 86 5.52 -17.88 -9.64
CA GLU A 86 5.02 -16.97 -10.66
C GLU A 86 4.89 -15.53 -10.14
N ILE A 87 4.36 -15.32 -8.94
CA ILE A 87 4.31 -13.99 -8.34
C ILE A 87 5.72 -13.47 -8.03
N MET A 88 6.65 -14.33 -7.58
CA MET A 88 8.06 -13.94 -7.39
C MET A 88 8.70 -13.49 -8.70
N ALA A 89 8.49 -14.23 -9.79
CA ALA A 89 9.05 -13.90 -11.10
C ALA A 89 8.54 -12.54 -11.61
N ARG A 90 7.29 -12.19 -11.33
CA ARG A 90 6.67 -10.92 -11.74
C ARG A 90 6.99 -9.74 -10.82
N ARG A 91 7.05 -9.97 -9.51
CA ARG A 91 7.04 -8.88 -8.50
C ARG A 91 8.38 -8.61 -7.83
N CYS A 92 9.30 -9.59 -7.77
CA CYS A 92 10.62 -9.36 -7.20
C CYS A 92 11.45 -8.36 -8.02
N LEU A 93 12.40 -7.69 -7.36
CA LEU A 93 13.52 -7.05 -8.05
C LEU A 93 14.39 -8.13 -8.72
N PRO A 94 15.02 -7.86 -9.87
CA PRO A 94 15.85 -8.84 -10.57
C PRO A 94 16.94 -9.47 -9.69
N GLU A 95 17.64 -8.67 -8.89
CA GLU A 95 18.67 -9.12 -7.96
C GLU A 95 18.12 -10.04 -6.84
N ALA A 96 16.91 -9.76 -6.35
CA ALA A 96 16.24 -10.57 -5.34
C ALA A 96 15.77 -11.91 -5.93
N LEU A 97 15.25 -11.90 -7.16
CA LEU A 97 14.86 -13.11 -7.88
C LEU A 97 16.08 -13.99 -8.19
N ALA A 98 17.21 -13.37 -8.59
CA ALA A 98 18.46 -14.08 -8.83
C ALA A 98 18.97 -14.78 -7.57
N LEU A 99 18.92 -14.11 -6.41
CA LEU A 99 19.23 -14.72 -5.12
C LEU A 99 18.33 -15.94 -4.83
N VAL A 100 17.01 -15.81 -4.99
CA VAL A 100 16.07 -16.92 -4.77
C VAL A 100 16.39 -18.10 -5.67
N ARG A 101 16.62 -17.86 -6.96
CA ARG A 101 16.99 -18.91 -7.93
C ARG A 101 18.30 -19.62 -7.55
N ALA A 102 19.31 -18.87 -7.15
CA ALA A 102 20.60 -19.43 -6.76
C ALA A 102 20.49 -20.32 -5.51
N VAL A 103 19.78 -19.86 -4.48
CA VAL A 103 19.60 -20.64 -3.24
C VAL A 103 18.75 -21.88 -3.49
N LEU A 104 17.64 -21.78 -4.24
CA LEU A 104 16.82 -22.94 -4.60
C LEU A 104 17.59 -23.95 -5.46
N TRP A 105 18.45 -23.49 -6.36
CA TRP A 105 19.32 -24.37 -7.14
C TRP A 105 20.28 -25.15 -6.24
N LEU A 106 20.93 -24.49 -5.28
CA LEU A 106 21.78 -25.15 -4.28
C LEU A 106 21.00 -26.20 -3.47
N LEU A 107 19.80 -25.85 -2.98
CA LEU A 107 18.92 -26.77 -2.24
C LEU A 107 18.42 -27.93 -3.11
N GLY A 108 18.38 -27.77 -4.44
CA GLY A 108 18.11 -28.83 -5.39
C GLY A 108 19.24 -29.87 -5.51
N THR A 109 20.44 -29.57 -5.00
CA THR A 109 21.61 -30.47 -5.00
C THR A 109 21.89 -31.04 -3.61
N ARG A 110 22.55 -32.20 -3.55
CA ARG A 110 22.94 -32.83 -2.26
C ARG A 110 24.01 -32.02 -1.53
N LEU A 111 25.05 -31.59 -2.24
CA LEU A 111 26.14 -30.80 -1.66
C LEU A 111 25.67 -29.41 -1.22
N GLY A 112 24.82 -28.74 -2.02
CA GLY A 112 24.24 -27.45 -1.63
C GLY A 112 23.30 -27.59 -0.44
N SER A 113 22.49 -28.66 -0.37
CA SER A 113 21.67 -28.96 0.81
C SER A 113 22.53 -29.18 2.05
N LEU A 114 23.61 -29.97 1.93
CA LEU A 114 24.56 -30.20 3.01
C LEU A 114 25.19 -28.88 3.51
N ALA A 115 25.59 -28.00 2.59
CA ALA A 115 26.17 -26.70 2.93
C ALA A 115 25.15 -25.77 3.62
N LEU A 116 23.91 -25.70 3.10
CA LEU A 116 22.90 -24.76 3.57
C LEU A 116 22.10 -25.24 4.78
N CYS A 117 21.97 -26.55 4.98
CA CYS A 117 21.21 -27.16 6.09
C CYS A 117 22.14 -27.71 7.17
N GLY A 118 23.34 -28.18 6.82
CA GLY A 118 24.33 -28.75 7.74
C GLY A 118 24.37 -30.28 7.75
N ALA A 119 25.51 -30.82 8.15
CA ALA A 119 25.79 -32.26 8.15
C ALA A 119 24.88 -33.08 9.07
N SER A 120 24.51 -32.53 10.24
CA SER A 120 23.68 -33.20 11.25
C SER A 120 22.30 -33.62 10.73
N TRP A 121 21.77 -32.95 9.71
CA TRP A 121 20.45 -33.25 9.15
C TRP A 121 20.50 -33.91 7.77
N CYS A 122 21.53 -33.61 6.97
CA CYS A 122 21.66 -34.10 5.61
C CYS A 122 22.34 -35.46 5.51
N LEU A 123 23.21 -35.85 6.46
CA LEU A 123 23.89 -37.14 6.42
C LEU A 123 22.98 -38.27 6.88
N THR A 124 23.02 -39.39 6.16
CA THR A 124 22.23 -40.58 6.43
C THR A 124 23.07 -41.81 6.13
N TRP A 125 22.92 -42.87 6.92
CA TRP A 125 23.61 -44.15 6.67
C TRP A 125 23.00 -44.94 5.50
N ARG A 126 21.85 -44.49 4.97
CA ARG A 126 21.20 -45.07 3.79
C ARG A 126 21.62 -44.33 2.53
N PHE A 127 22.04 -45.05 1.49
CA PHE A 127 22.34 -44.46 0.19
C PHE A 127 21.07 -43.82 -0.44
N PRO A 128 21.15 -42.60 -1.01
CA PRO A 128 22.33 -41.74 -1.10
C PRO A 128 22.65 -41.10 0.26
N PHE A 129 23.92 -41.20 0.70
CA PHE A 129 24.37 -40.82 2.05
C PHE A 129 24.18 -39.34 2.42
N VAL A 130 23.81 -38.52 1.44
CA VAL A 130 23.46 -37.11 1.59
C VAL A 130 22.07 -36.87 1.01
N ARG A 131 21.14 -36.37 1.82
CA ARG A 131 19.80 -36.00 1.40
C ARG A 131 19.76 -34.59 0.81
N ARG A 132 18.94 -34.40 -0.22
CA ARG A 132 18.52 -33.06 -0.68
C ARG A 132 17.55 -32.44 0.33
N PHE A 133 17.39 -31.12 0.30
CA PHE A 133 16.46 -30.41 1.17
C PHE A 133 15.03 -30.98 1.09
N ALA A 134 14.53 -31.29 -0.11
CA ALA A 134 13.21 -31.87 -0.32
C ALA A 134 13.05 -33.30 0.24
N GLU A 135 14.16 -34.01 0.51
CA GLU A 135 14.18 -35.37 1.07
C GLU A 135 14.30 -35.34 2.62
N LEU A 136 14.46 -34.16 3.22
CA LEU A 136 14.56 -34.02 4.66
C LEU A 136 13.18 -34.16 5.34
N PRO A 137 13.12 -34.82 6.52
CA PRO A 137 11.94 -34.77 7.39
C PRO A 137 11.52 -33.32 7.68
N LEU A 138 10.23 -33.10 7.92
CA LEU A 138 9.68 -31.75 8.16
C LEU A 138 10.44 -31.01 9.27
N GLU A 139 10.68 -31.66 10.40
CA GLU A 139 11.39 -31.06 11.55
C GLU A 139 12.78 -30.52 11.18
N HIS A 140 13.51 -31.26 10.34
CA HIS A 140 14.83 -30.84 9.85
C HIS A 140 14.73 -29.67 8.85
N ARG A 141 13.69 -29.65 8.01
CA ARG A 141 13.44 -28.51 7.11
C ARG A 141 13.09 -27.26 7.91
N GLU A 142 12.19 -27.35 8.89
CA GLU A 142 11.83 -26.24 9.76
C GLU A 142 13.05 -25.73 10.56
N ALA A 143 13.89 -26.63 11.08
CA ALA A 143 15.10 -26.26 11.79
C ALA A 143 16.09 -25.48 10.89
N ALA A 144 16.25 -25.89 9.62
CA ALA A 144 17.06 -25.17 8.65
C ALA A 144 16.50 -23.78 8.34
N VAL A 145 15.19 -23.68 8.08
CA VAL A 145 14.49 -22.41 7.81
C VAL A 145 14.61 -21.45 8.99
N ARG A 146 14.40 -21.94 10.23
CA ARG A 146 14.56 -21.16 11.46
C ARG A 146 16.00 -20.66 11.62
N ARG A 147 16.99 -21.49 11.29
CA ARG A 147 18.40 -21.10 11.30
C ARG A 147 18.66 -19.95 10.31
N TRP A 148 18.12 -20.03 9.09
CA TRP A 148 18.27 -18.97 8.08
C TRP A 148 17.62 -17.64 8.51
N SER A 149 16.50 -17.69 9.21
CA SER A 149 15.85 -16.49 9.78
C SER A 149 16.73 -15.76 10.81
N ARG A 150 17.44 -16.50 11.67
CA ARG A 150 18.20 -15.94 12.80
C ARG A 150 19.68 -15.65 12.49
N GLN A 151 20.28 -16.36 11.55
CA GLN A 151 21.72 -16.26 11.30
C GLN A 151 22.15 -14.88 10.79
N ALA A 152 23.14 -14.31 11.48
CA ALA A 152 23.66 -12.96 11.23
C ALA A 152 24.87 -12.91 10.29
N LEU A 153 25.52 -14.06 10.01
CA LEU A 153 26.78 -14.13 9.26
C LEU A 153 26.60 -14.15 7.74
N LEU A 154 25.45 -14.60 7.23
CA LEU A 154 25.13 -14.63 5.80
C LEU A 154 23.82 -13.91 5.50
N PRO A 155 23.77 -12.56 5.52
CA PRO A 155 22.55 -11.78 5.25
C PRO A 155 21.73 -12.23 4.03
N PRO A 156 22.33 -12.70 2.91
CA PRO A 156 21.57 -13.22 1.78
C PRO A 156 20.62 -14.39 2.11
N LEU A 157 21.00 -15.33 3.00
CA LEU A 157 20.10 -16.43 3.37
C LEU A 157 18.91 -15.96 4.20
N ARG A 158 19.07 -14.91 5.00
CA ARG A 158 17.95 -14.29 5.72
C ARG A 158 17.01 -13.55 4.77
N MET A 159 17.55 -12.85 3.77
CA MET A 159 16.74 -12.26 2.70
C MET A 159 15.98 -13.33 1.90
N PHE A 160 16.63 -14.45 1.58
CA PHE A 160 15.99 -15.60 0.96
C PHE A 160 14.81 -16.13 1.80
N PHE A 161 15.03 -16.32 3.10
CA PHE A 161 13.96 -16.69 4.04
C PHE A 161 12.81 -15.69 4.03
N LEU A 162 13.09 -14.39 4.14
CA LEU A 162 12.06 -13.36 4.17
C LEU A 162 11.22 -13.36 2.87
N ILE A 163 11.88 -13.39 1.71
CA ILE A 163 11.20 -13.37 0.40
C ILE A 163 10.30 -14.60 0.27
N THR A 164 10.83 -15.79 0.56
CA THR A 164 10.07 -17.06 0.44
C THR A 164 8.93 -17.15 1.44
N LYS A 165 9.13 -16.71 2.69
CA LYS A 165 8.09 -16.56 3.71
C LYS A 165 6.96 -15.65 3.21
N VAL A 166 7.29 -14.44 2.76
CA VAL A 166 6.29 -13.43 2.36
C VAL A 166 5.43 -13.97 1.22
N PHE A 167 6.02 -14.44 0.12
CA PHE A 167 5.23 -14.90 -1.02
C PHE A 167 4.45 -16.19 -0.71
N CYS A 168 5.04 -17.14 0.04
CA CYS A 168 4.35 -18.37 0.46
C CYS A 168 3.09 -18.06 1.29
N LEU A 169 3.24 -17.27 2.36
CA LEU A 169 2.11 -16.93 3.24
C LEU A 169 1.09 -16.04 2.52
N TYR A 170 1.56 -15.11 1.68
CA TYR A 170 0.67 -14.28 0.88
C TYR A 170 -0.23 -15.15 0.00
N VAL A 171 0.35 -16.04 -0.82
CA VAL A 171 -0.42 -16.91 -1.71
C VAL A 171 -1.32 -17.86 -0.91
N PHE A 172 -0.80 -18.55 0.10
CA PHE A 172 -1.59 -19.55 0.84
C PHE A 172 -2.86 -18.96 1.49
N TYR A 173 -2.78 -17.74 2.04
CA TYR A 173 -3.91 -17.12 2.73
C TYR A 173 -4.81 -16.26 1.84
N SER A 174 -4.35 -15.82 0.68
CA SER A 174 -5.14 -14.96 -0.24
C SER A 174 -5.63 -15.67 -1.50
N TRP A 175 -5.07 -16.83 -1.84
CA TRP A 175 -5.49 -17.59 -3.01
C TRP A 175 -6.95 -18.01 -2.88
N THR A 176 -7.68 -17.97 -3.99
CA THR A 176 -9.05 -18.46 -4.07
C THR A 176 -9.23 -19.26 -5.34
N ASP A 177 -10.18 -20.18 -5.31
CA ASP A 177 -10.63 -20.89 -6.49
C ASP A 177 -11.46 -20.01 -7.44
N GLU A 178 -11.95 -20.60 -8.52
CA GLU A 178 -12.80 -19.97 -9.54
C GLU A 178 -14.13 -19.42 -9.01
N ASN A 179 -14.57 -19.87 -7.83
CA ASN A 179 -15.75 -19.37 -7.13
C ASN A 179 -15.40 -18.24 -6.16
N SER A 180 -14.14 -17.80 -6.13
CA SER A 180 -13.61 -16.84 -5.16
C SER A 180 -13.68 -17.34 -3.72
N GLU A 181 -13.62 -18.65 -3.53
CA GLU A 181 -13.62 -19.29 -2.22
C GLU A 181 -12.21 -19.76 -1.85
N ASN A 182 -11.90 -19.72 -0.56
CA ASN A 182 -10.73 -20.37 0.01
C ASN A 182 -11.21 -21.33 1.11
N PRO A 183 -10.84 -22.62 1.04
CA PRO A 183 -11.34 -23.64 1.98
C PRO A 183 -10.89 -23.41 3.43
N HIS A 184 -9.86 -22.59 3.65
CA HIS A 184 -9.24 -22.37 4.96
C HIS A 184 -9.81 -21.16 5.71
N TRP A 185 -10.49 -20.23 5.02
CA TRP A 185 -10.92 -18.96 5.62
C TRP A 185 -11.88 -19.11 6.80
N ARG A 186 -12.77 -20.11 6.72
CA ARG A 186 -13.71 -20.40 7.80
C ARG A 186 -12.99 -20.82 9.09
N ALA A 187 -11.92 -21.61 9.00
CA ALA A 187 -11.15 -22.07 10.16
C ALA A 187 -10.45 -20.92 10.90
N ILE A 188 -10.02 -19.90 10.15
CA ILE A 188 -9.29 -18.73 10.66
C ILE A 188 -10.23 -17.58 11.06
N GLY A 189 -11.55 -17.83 11.03
CA GLY A 189 -12.57 -16.84 11.40
C GLY A 189 -12.71 -15.69 10.41
N TYR A 190 -12.28 -15.89 9.16
CA TYR A 190 -12.46 -14.93 8.07
C TYR A 190 -13.66 -15.34 7.22
N SER A 191 -14.61 -14.42 7.09
CA SER A 191 -15.81 -14.59 6.27
C SER A 191 -16.11 -13.22 5.70
N PRO A 192 -15.44 -12.83 4.60
CA PRO A 192 -15.72 -11.55 3.98
C PRO A 192 -17.17 -11.57 3.51
N PRO A 193 -17.89 -10.43 3.55
CA PRO A 193 -19.25 -10.38 3.07
C PRO A 193 -19.34 -10.95 1.64
N LEU A 194 -20.17 -11.99 1.47
CA LEU A 194 -20.36 -12.63 0.18
C LEU A 194 -20.97 -11.64 -0.81
N ALA A 195 -20.85 -11.95 -2.09
CA ALA A 195 -21.44 -11.16 -3.18
C ALA A 195 -22.97 -10.95 -3.07
N ASP A 196 -23.66 -11.60 -2.11
CA ASP A 196 -25.11 -11.73 -2.06
C ASP A 196 -25.80 -10.88 -0.96
N GLU A 197 -25.08 -10.13 -0.10
CA GLU A 197 -25.65 -9.37 1.04
C GLU A 197 -25.87 -7.85 0.80
N GLU A 198 -25.94 -7.40 -0.45
CA GLU A 198 -26.18 -5.97 -0.79
C GLU A 198 -27.27 -5.83 -1.87
N PRO A 199 -27.98 -4.68 -1.93
CA PRO A 199 -29.20 -4.51 -2.73
C PRO A 199 -29.04 -4.92 -4.20
N ALA A 200 -30.15 -5.44 -4.73
CA ALA A 200 -30.27 -6.05 -6.05
C ALA A 200 -29.72 -5.17 -7.19
N GLU A 201 -29.29 -5.82 -8.28
CA GLU A 201 -28.83 -5.19 -9.54
C GLU A 201 -29.76 -4.07 -10.05
N ALA A 202 -31.07 -4.18 -9.76
CA ALA A 202 -32.11 -3.24 -10.17
C ALA A 202 -32.07 -1.86 -9.47
N GLU A 203 -31.31 -1.68 -8.38
CA GLU A 203 -31.27 -0.42 -7.62
C GLU A 203 -30.05 0.47 -7.95
N ARG A 204 -29.19 0.06 -8.90
CA ARG A 204 -27.92 0.75 -9.16
C ARG A 204 -27.92 1.51 -10.49
N PRO A 205 -27.40 2.75 -10.56
CA PRO A 205 -27.37 3.52 -11.80
C PRO A 205 -26.52 2.79 -12.85
N GLU A 206 -27.05 2.63 -14.05
CA GLU A 206 -26.35 1.97 -15.18
C GLU A 206 -25.01 2.68 -15.50
N LYS A 207 -25.01 4.00 -15.38
CA LYS A 207 -23.89 4.90 -15.68
C LYS A 207 -22.95 5.07 -14.48
N ARG A 208 -21.65 4.87 -14.68
CA ARG A 208 -20.59 5.15 -13.69
C ARG A 208 -20.28 6.65 -13.62
N PRO A 209 -19.79 7.15 -12.47
CA PRO A 209 -19.52 8.58 -12.26
C PRO A 209 -18.63 9.25 -13.32
N LEU A 210 -17.70 8.53 -13.94
CA LEU A 210 -16.74 9.10 -14.90
C LEU A 210 -17.03 8.74 -16.37
N ASP A 211 -18.11 8.01 -16.67
CA ASP A 211 -18.38 7.47 -18.03
C ASP A 211 -18.42 8.56 -19.12
N ASP A 212 -18.80 9.79 -18.77
CA ASP A 212 -18.87 10.92 -19.73
C ASP A 212 -17.51 11.38 -20.23
N GLY A 213 -16.43 11.22 -19.46
CA GLY A 213 -15.10 11.73 -19.79
C GLY A 213 -14.00 10.69 -19.77
N ILE A 214 -14.29 9.43 -19.42
CA ILE A 214 -13.27 8.38 -19.34
C ILE A 214 -13.09 7.65 -20.67
N VAL A 215 -11.85 7.29 -20.98
CA VAL A 215 -11.45 6.36 -22.04
C VAL A 215 -10.59 5.28 -21.40
N GLU A 216 -11.11 4.06 -21.37
CA GLU A 216 -10.45 2.93 -20.72
C GLU A 216 -9.71 2.08 -21.75
N THR A 217 -8.38 2.18 -21.81
CA THR A 217 -7.59 1.49 -22.86
C THR A 217 -7.74 -0.02 -22.86
N ILE A 218 -8.18 -0.62 -21.75
CA ILE A 218 -8.47 -2.06 -21.66
C ILE A 218 -9.62 -2.49 -22.59
N ASN A 219 -10.54 -1.58 -22.91
CA ASN A 219 -11.68 -1.81 -23.81
C ASN A 219 -11.40 -1.31 -25.23
N GLU A 220 -10.19 -0.81 -25.48
CA GLU A 220 -9.81 -0.17 -26.74
C GLU A 220 -8.83 -1.03 -27.54
N THR A 221 -8.73 -0.72 -28.82
CA THR A 221 -7.81 -1.32 -29.78
C THR A 221 -7.00 -0.22 -30.46
N GLU A 222 -5.95 -0.62 -31.19
CA GLU A 222 -5.20 0.23 -32.11
C GLU A 222 -6.12 1.13 -32.97
N ALA A 223 -7.23 0.58 -33.48
CA ALA A 223 -8.15 1.27 -34.39
C ALA A 223 -9.20 2.13 -33.67
N SER A 224 -9.71 1.69 -32.51
CA SER A 224 -10.81 2.38 -31.83
C SER A 224 -10.35 3.56 -30.98
N LEU A 225 -9.13 3.51 -30.44
CA LEU A 225 -8.62 4.51 -29.49
C LEU A 225 -8.67 5.96 -30.01
N PRO A 226 -8.21 6.29 -31.24
CA PRO A 226 -8.28 7.66 -31.75
C PRO A 226 -9.72 8.17 -31.85
N ALA A 227 -10.64 7.31 -32.30
CA ALA A 227 -12.05 7.64 -32.43
C ALA A 227 -12.71 7.88 -31.06
N SER A 228 -12.41 7.06 -30.06
CA SER A 228 -12.89 7.25 -28.68
C SER A 228 -12.39 8.56 -28.08
N LEU A 229 -11.10 8.90 -28.27
CA LEU A 229 -10.53 10.17 -27.81
C LEU A 229 -11.19 11.37 -28.50
N ALA A 230 -11.36 11.32 -29.82
CA ALA A 230 -12.04 12.35 -30.60
C ALA A 230 -13.51 12.51 -30.18
N GLY A 231 -14.20 11.39 -29.91
CA GLY A 231 -15.58 11.36 -29.40
C GLY A 231 -15.73 12.01 -28.02
N LYS A 232 -14.66 12.11 -27.22
CA LYS A 232 -14.61 12.90 -25.97
C LYS A 232 -14.21 14.37 -26.18
N GLY A 233 -14.24 14.84 -27.42
CA GLY A 233 -13.97 16.23 -27.79
C GLY A 233 -12.50 16.62 -27.69
N LEU A 234 -11.58 15.69 -27.94
CA LEU A 234 -10.15 15.98 -28.08
C LEU A 234 -9.78 16.12 -29.56
N ALA A 235 -8.86 17.02 -29.87
CA ALA A 235 -8.25 17.06 -31.19
C ALA A 235 -7.17 15.96 -31.27
N VAL A 236 -7.37 15.00 -32.17
CA VAL A 236 -6.52 13.83 -32.34
C VAL A 236 -5.95 13.81 -33.74
N THR A 237 -4.64 13.57 -33.86
CA THR A 237 -3.95 13.38 -35.14
C THR A 237 -3.11 12.11 -35.09
N GLU A 238 -3.06 11.39 -36.20
CA GLU A 238 -2.30 10.14 -36.32
C GLU A 238 -1.09 10.35 -37.23
N ASP A 239 0.10 10.00 -36.73
CA ASP A 239 1.34 9.92 -37.51
C ASP A 239 1.70 8.45 -37.69
N ALA A 240 1.23 7.87 -38.79
CA ALA A 240 1.44 6.47 -39.12
C ALA A 240 2.94 6.14 -39.32
N ALA A 241 3.75 7.09 -39.80
CA ALA A 241 5.16 6.87 -40.04
C ALA A 241 5.96 6.71 -38.73
N ARG A 242 5.56 7.44 -37.68
CA ARG A 242 6.17 7.35 -36.35
C ARG A 242 5.45 6.41 -35.39
N ASN A 243 4.33 5.82 -35.82
CA ASN A 243 3.40 5.05 -34.99
C ASN A 243 2.95 5.84 -33.73
N VAL A 244 2.53 7.09 -33.94
CA VAL A 244 2.12 8.03 -32.88
C VAL A 244 0.66 8.45 -33.07
N CYS A 245 -0.09 8.44 -31.96
CA CYS A 245 -1.38 9.12 -31.85
C CYS A 245 -1.21 10.35 -30.96
N ARG A 246 -1.34 11.53 -31.55
CA ARG A 246 -1.15 12.82 -30.90
C ARG A 246 -2.50 13.39 -30.45
N VAL A 247 -2.54 13.87 -29.22
CA VAL A 247 -3.71 14.49 -28.57
C VAL A 247 -3.34 15.90 -28.16
N GLU A 248 -4.14 16.89 -28.55
CA GLU A 248 -3.96 18.29 -28.14
C GLU A 248 -4.90 18.67 -26.99
N CYS A 249 -4.38 19.41 -26.01
CA CYS A 249 -5.16 19.93 -24.88
C CYS A 249 -4.51 21.21 -24.31
N ASP A 250 -5.19 21.89 -23.39
CA ASP A 250 -4.59 23.03 -22.70
C ASP A 250 -3.68 22.56 -21.57
N VAL A 251 -4.12 21.55 -20.80
CA VAL A 251 -3.36 20.99 -19.68
C VAL A 251 -3.34 19.46 -19.71
N ALA A 252 -2.13 18.90 -19.68
CA ALA A 252 -1.92 17.46 -19.44
C ALA A 252 -1.58 17.23 -17.96
N ILE A 253 -2.25 16.26 -17.32
CA ILE A 253 -2.01 15.88 -15.93
C ILE A 253 -1.64 14.40 -15.90
N VAL A 254 -0.47 14.08 -15.34
CA VAL A 254 0.00 12.70 -15.20
C VAL A 254 -0.29 12.19 -13.80
N GLY A 255 -1.25 11.28 -13.67
CA GLY A 255 -1.72 10.71 -12.41
C GLY A 255 -3.05 11.32 -11.94
N SER A 256 -3.99 10.47 -11.56
CA SER A 256 -5.37 10.87 -11.17
C SER A 256 -5.60 10.94 -9.65
N GLY A 257 -4.54 10.77 -8.86
CA GLY A 257 -4.57 10.69 -7.39
C GLY A 257 -4.93 11.99 -6.67
N CYS A 258 -4.58 12.10 -5.38
CA CYS A 258 -4.91 13.25 -4.51
C CYS A 258 -4.76 14.61 -5.22
N GLY A 259 -3.56 14.93 -5.70
CA GLY A 259 -3.31 16.24 -6.27
C GLY A 259 -3.70 16.35 -7.74
N GLY A 260 -3.61 15.27 -8.52
CA GLY A 260 -4.00 15.23 -9.93
C GLY A 260 -5.51 15.45 -10.13
N GLY A 261 -6.34 14.77 -9.33
CA GLY A 261 -7.79 14.92 -9.39
C GLY A 261 -8.26 16.33 -9.02
N VAL A 262 -7.70 16.90 -7.95
CA VAL A 262 -7.99 18.29 -7.54
C VAL A 262 -7.55 19.28 -8.63
N SER A 263 -6.34 19.11 -9.16
CA SER A 263 -5.81 19.99 -10.22
C SER A 263 -6.69 19.94 -11.46
N ALA A 264 -7.13 18.73 -11.87
CA ALA A 264 -8.04 18.56 -12.99
C ALA A 264 -9.37 19.30 -12.78
N ALA A 265 -9.97 19.18 -11.59
CA ALA A 265 -11.23 19.84 -11.25
C ALA A 265 -11.11 21.37 -11.30
N VAL A 266 -10.05 21.92 -10.72
CA VAL A 266 -9.82 23.36 -10.66
C VAL A 266 -9.57 23.93 -12.06
N LEU A 267 -8.73 23.27 -12.86
CA LEU A 267 -8.35 23.75 -14.19
C LEU A 267 -9.48 23.60 -15.22
N ALA A 268 -10.20 22.47 -15.21
CA ALA A 268 -11.42 22.33 -16.00
C ALA A 268 -12.51 23.31 -15.51
N GLY A 269 -12.57 23.55 -14.19
CA GLY A 269 -13.32 24.62 -13.53
C GLY A 269 -13.09 26.00 -14.12
N ALA A 270 -11.84 26.30 -14.47
CA ALA A 270 -11.42 27.55 -15.07
C ALA A 270 -11.62 27.61 -16.60
N GLY A 271 -12.16 26.56 -17.22
CA GLY A 271 -12.50 26.50 -18.64
C GLY A 271 -11.40 25.93 -19.55
N TYR A 272 -10.34 25.34 -19.00
CA TYR A 272 -9.28 24.71 -19.79
C TYR A 272 -9.64 23.28 -20.22
N LYS A 273 -9.24 22.86 -21.43
CA LYS A 273 -9.36 21.46 -21.85
C LYS A 273 -8.27 20.63 -21.17
N VAL A 274 -8.67 19.80 -20.21
CA VAL A 274 -7.77 18.97 -19.40
C VAL A 274 -7.77 17.52 -19.87
N VAL A 275 -6.59 16.92 -20.00
CA VAL A 275 -6.39 15.47 -20.17
C VAL A 275 -5.65 14.91 -18.97
N VAL A 276 -6.21 13.90 -18.31
CA VAL A 276 -5.59 13.16 -17.20
C VAL A 276 -5.15 11.79 -17.70
N ILE A 277 -3.90 11.41 -17.43
CA ILE A 277 -3.31 10.13 -17.81
C ILE A 277 -3.11 9.29 -16.55
N GLU A 278 -3.75 8.12 -16.48
CA GLU A 278 -3.67 7.20 -15.34
C GLU A 278 -3.18 5.82 -15.79
N LYS A 279 -2.18 5.28 -15.10
CA LYS A 279 -1.62 3.95 -15.41
C LYS A 279 -2.52 2.81 -14.94
N GLY A 280 -3.31 3.04 -13.90
CA GLY A 280 -4.24 2.07 -13.33
C GLY A 280 -5.57 1.99 -14.06
N ASN A 281 -6.38 1.01 -13.69
CA ASN A 281 -7.75 0.82 -14.18
C ASN A 281 -8.76 1.64 -13.35
N TYR A 282 -9.96 1.85 -13.92
CA TYR A 282 -11.08 2.47 -13.22
C TYR A 282 -12.00 1.41 -12.63
N PHE A 283 -12.33 1.56 -11.36
CA PHE A 283 -13.26 0.71 -10.65
C PHE A 283 -14.23 1.56 -9.84
N THR A 284 -15.42 1.02 -9.62
CA THR A 284 -16.48 1.63 -8.83
C THR A 284 -17.00 0.67 -7.78
N ALA A 285 -17.94 1.11 -6.95
CA ALA A 285 -18.56 0.29 -5.90
C ALA A 285 -19.04 -1.10 -6.38
N ARG A 286 -19.53 -1.21 -7.62
CA ARG A 286 -19.99 -2.50 -8.21
C ARG A 286 -18.86 -3.43 -8.63
N ASP A 287 -17.67 -2.89 -8.83
CA ASP A 287 -16.50 -3.60 -9.33
C ASP A 287 -15.68 -4.22 -8.19
N TYR A 288 -15.62 -3.54 -7.05
CA TYR A 288 -14.79 -3.96 -5.92
C TYR A 288 -15.25 -5.28 -5.30
N THR A 289 -14.28 -6.05 -4.83
CA THR A 289 -14.47 -7.30 -4.07
C THR A 289 -13.78 -7.17 -2.70
N ALA A 290 -14.10 -8.07 -1.77
CA ALA A 290 -13.40 -8.14 -0.48
C ALA A 290 -12.14 -9.03 -0.54
N LEU A 291 -11.69 -9.38 -1.74
CA LEU A 291 -10.57 -10.30 -1.95
C LEU A 291 -9.26 -9.52 -1.96
N GLU A 292 -8.35 -9.89 -1.07
CA GLU A 292 -7.08 -9.18 -0.89
C GLU A 292 -6.17 -9.32 -2.12
N ALA A 293 -5.86 -10.55 -2.57
CA ALA A 293 -4.90 -10.77 -3.66
C ALA A 293 -5.19 -9.99 -4.95
N PRO A 294 -6.37 -10.12 -5.58
CA PRO A 294 -6.65 -9.44 -6.84
C PRO A 294 -6.80 -7.91 -6.65
N SER A 295 -7.34 -7.46 -5.52
CA SER A 295 -7.41 -6.03 -5.20
C SER A 295 -6.02 -5.42 -5.01
N MET A 296 -5.12 -6.11 -4.32
CA MET A 296 -3.73 -5.67 -4.20
C MET A 296 -3.05 -5.62 -5.57
N ASP A 297 -3.23 -6.65 -6.41
CA ASP A 297 -2.65 -6.74 -7.76
C ASP A 297 -3.04 -5.58 -8.68
N GLN A 298 -4.31 -5.17 -8.63
CA GLN A 298 -4.90 -4.19 -9.54
C GLN A 298 -4.93 -2.76 -8.99
N LEU A 299 -5.01 -2.58 -7.68
CA LEU A 299 -5.20 -1.27 -7.05
C LEU A 299 -3.91 -0.68 -6.46
N TYR A 300 -2.83 -1.46 -6.34
CA TYR A 300 -1.58 -1.02 -5.74
C TYR A 300 -0.38 -1.17 -6.68
N GLU A 301 0.59 -0.26 -6.53
CA GLU A 301 1.84 -0.33 -7.27
C GLU A 301 2.56 -1.65 -6.99
N ALA A 302 2.99 -2.30 -8.06
CA ALA A 302 3.63 -3.62 -8.02
C ALA A 302 2.85 -4.69 -7.23
N GLY A 303 1.52 -4.60 -7.17
CA GLY A 303 0.68 -5.54 -6.42
C GLY A 303 0.85 -5.44 -4.90
N GLY A 304 1.32 -4.29 -4.39
CA GLY A 304 1.65 -4.11 -2.97
C GLY A 304 3.07 -4.56 -2.57
N PHE A 305 3.89 -5.04 -3.51
CA PHE A 305 5.25 -5.52 -3.24
C PHE A 305 6.32 -4.44 -3.48
N VAL A 306 6.14 -3.25 -2.90
CA VAL A 306 7.13 -2.17 -2.93
C VAL A 306 7.83 -2.10 -1.58
N ASN A 307 9.17 -2.19 -1.57
CA ASN A 307 9.96 -2.19 -0.35
C ASN A 307 11.16 -1.25 -0.47
N THR A 308 11.76 -0.87 0.67
CA THR A 308 13.11 -0.30 0.65
C THR A 308 14.11 -1.33 0.12
N ILE A 309 15.21 -0.86 -0.48
CA ILE A 309 16.31 -1.72 -0.95
C ILE A 309 16.88 -2.59 0.18
N SER A 310 16.81 -2.08 1.42
CA SER A 310 17.23 -2.84 2.62
C SER A 310 16.24 -3.93 3.05
N GLY A 311 15.07 -4.04 2.41
CA GLY A 311 13.99 -4.94 2.78
C GLY A 311 13.42 -4.66 4.17
N SER A 312 13.63 -3.47 4.73
CA SER A 312 13.24 -3.13 6.10
C SER A 312 11.85 -2.53 6.20
N ALA A 313 11.36 -1.89 5.13
CA ALA A 313 10.06 -1.24 5.10
C ALA A 313 9.23 -1.66 3.88
N LEU A 314 7.96 -1.93 4.14
CA LEU A 314 6.93 -2.15 3.12
C LEU A 314 6.17 -0.84 2.84
N LEU A 315 6.00 -0.51 1.56
CA LEU A 315 5.31 0.68 1.10
C LEU A 315 4.07 0.30 0.29
N LEU A 316 2.96 0.97 0.55
CA LEU A 316 1.73 0.86 -0.22
C LEU A 316 1.44 2.16 -0.96
N ALA A 317 1.22 2.06 -2.27
CA ALA A 317 0.86 3.20 -3.11
C ALA A 317 -0.24 2.79 -4.08
N GLY A 318 -1.32 3.57 -4.15
CA GLY A 318 -2.44 3.30 -5.07
C GLY A 318 -2.01 3.42 -6.54
N SER A 319 -2.54 2.53 -7.37
CA SER A 319 -2.31 2.43 -8.83
C SER A 319 -3.63 2.13 -9.55
N THR A 320 -4.62 2.99 -9.34
CA THR A 320 -5.98 2.93 -9.90
C THR A 320 -6.47 4.37 -10.10
N VAL A 321 -7.56 4.58 -10.85
CA VAL A 321 -8.19 5.91 -10.93
C VAL A 321 -8.55 6.40 -9.52
N GLY A 322 -8.11 7.61 -9.19
CA GLY A 322 -8.20 8.18 -7.84
C GLY A 322 -6.97 7.92 -6.96
N GLY A 323 -6.04 7.09 -7.43
CA GLY A 323 -4.76 6.77 -6.79
C GLY A 323 -4.94 6.31 -5.34
N GLY A 324 -4.08 6.81 -4.44
CA GLY A 324 -4.17 6.47 -3.01
C GLY A 324 -5.49 6.88 -2.35
N THR A 325 -6.25 7.83 -2.90
CA THR A 325 -7.54 8.22 -2.29
C THR A 325 -8.64 7.20 -2.50
N ALA A 326 -8.55 6.35 -3.52
CA ALA A 326 -9.51 5.28 -3.76
C ALA A 326 -9.36 4.14 -2.74
N VAL A 327 -8.14 3.92 -2.22
CA VAL A 327 -7.78 2.75 -1.40
C VAL A 327 -7.23 3.06 -0.01
N ASN A 328 -7.15 4.34 0.40
CA ASN A 328 -6.74 4.67 1.77
C ASN A 328 -7.82 4.36 2.82
N TRP A 329 -7.49 4.60 4.08
CA TRP A 329 -8.31 4.20 5.25
C TRP A 329 -9.25 5.30 5.75
N SER A 330 -9.62 6.21 4.86
CA SER A 330 -10.61 7.29 5.07
C SER A 330 -10.27 8.41 6.06
N ALA A 331 -9.21 8.29 6.85
CA ALA A 331 -8.80 9.32 7.82
C ALA A 331 -8.58 10.68 7.14
N CYS A 332 -9.21 11.73 7.69
CA CYS A 332 -9.14 13.11 7.23
C CYS A 332 -8.69 14.00 8.39
N ILE A 333 -7.45 14.47 8.35
CA ILE A 333 -6.88 15.36 9.36
C ILE A 333 -6.31 16.58 8.64
N LYS A 334 -6.64 17.79 9.10
CA LYS A 334 -6.09 19.03 8.53
C LYS A 334 -4.60 19.13 8.81
N THR A 335 -3.89 19.90 7.99
CA THR A 335 -2.47 20.19 8.21
C THR A 335 -2.32 20.86 9.58
N PRO A 336 -1.54 20.27 10.52
CA PRO A 336 -1.36 20.83 11.86
C PRO A 336 -0.78 22.25 11.84
N ASP A 337 -1.19 23.11 12.76
CA ASP A 337 -0.79 24.52 12.78
C ASP A 337 0.71 24.71 13.09
N ASP A 338 1.30 23.82 13.90
CA ASP A 338 2.75 23.79 14.14
C ASP A 338 3.52 23.47 12.85
N VAL A 339 3.05 22.50 12.06
CA VAL A 339 3.63 22.16 10.76
C VAL A 339 3.46 23.30 9.74
N ARG A 340 2.29 23.95 9.71
CA ARG A 340 2.06 25.14 8.87
C ARG A 340 3.02 26.27 9.24
N GLY A 341 3.19 26.52 10.53
CA GLY A 341 4.12 27.52 11.06
C GLY A 341 5.58 27.21 10.72
N GLU A 342 6.00 25.95 10.85
CA GLU A 342 7.34 25.46 10.46
C GLU A 342 7.58 25.72 8.96
N TRP A 343 6.68 25.27 8.08
CA TRP A 343 6.85 25.46 6.64
C TRP A 343 6.87 26.92 6.23
N ALA A 344 6.00 27.74 6.83
CA ALA A 344 5.93 29.16 6.51
C ALA A 344 7.17 29.94 6.97
N ARG A 345 7.57 29.79 8.24
CA ARG A 345 8.66 30.58 8.82
C ARG A 345 10.04 30.00 8.53
N ASP A 346 10.21 28.71 8.80
CA ASP A 346 11.54 28.10 8.86
C ASP A 346 12.02 27.66 7.48
N GLN A 347 11.08 27.44 6.54
CA GLN A 347 11.37 26.99 5.18
C GLN A 347 11.02 28.05 4.12
N GLY A 348 10.55 29.23 4.54
CA GLY A 348 10.29 30.38 3.66
C GLY A 348 9.13 30.18 2.69
N LEU A 349 8.08 29.46 3.10
CA LEU A 349 6.92 29.13 2.26
C LEU A 349 5.64 29.81 2.80
N PRO A 350 5.49 31.13 2.60
CA PRO A 350 4.46 31.93 3.27
C PRO A 350 3.02 31.48 2.99
N LEU A 351 2.77 30.78 1.87
CA LEU A 351 1.47 30.20 1.52
C LEU A 351 0.83 29.45 2.70
N PHE A 352 1.60 28.67 3.47
CA PHE A 352 1.04 27.83 4.53
C PHE A 352 0.48 28.62 5.73
N ALA A 353 0.90 29.87 5.89
CA ALA A 353 0.41 30.79 6.91
C ALA A 353 -0.79 31.65 6.45
N THR A 354 -1.20 31.57 5.17
CA THR A 354 -2.27 32.41 4.66
C THR A 354 -3.67 31.86 4.97
N ASP A 355 -4.65 32.76 5.00
CA ASP A 355 -6.07 32.39 5.04
C ASP A 355 -6.52 31.65 3.79
N GLU A 356 -5.84 31.87 2.64
CA GLU A 356 -6.10 31.13 1.42
C GLU A 356 -5.85 29.63 1.60
N TYR A 357 -4.73 29.25 2.24
CA TYR A 357 -4.44 27.84 2.51
C TYR A 357 -5.41 27.23 3.53
N ALA A 358 -5.84 28.00 4.54
CA ALA A 358 -6.88 27.56 5.47
C ALA A 358 -8.21 27.31 4.76
N ALA A 359 -8.65 28.23 3.91
CA ALA A 359 -9.85 28.09 3.10
C ALA A 359 -9.76 26.92 2.11
N ALA A 360 -8.57 26.62 1.57
CA ALA A 360 -8.35 25.45 0.74
C ALA A 360 -8.60 24.14 1.51
N MET A 361 -8.14 24.04 2.77
CA MET A 361 -8.43 22.88 3.61
C MET A 361 -9.94 22.73 3.89
N ASP A 362 -10.64 23.84 4.10
CA ASP A 362 -12.10 23.83 4.29
C ASP A 362 -12.83 23.37 3.04
N LYS A 363 -12.42 23.86 1.86
CA LYS A 363 -12.97 23.43 0.57
C LYS A 363 -12.74 21.94 0.31
N VAL A 364 -11.58 21.41 0.71
CA VAL A 364 -11.30 19.97 0.62
C VAL A 364 -12.21 19.18 1.56
N PHE A 365 -12.39 19.63 2.81
CA PHE A 365 -13.30 18.98 3.76
C PHE A 365 -14.74 18.95 3.25
N GLU A 366 -15.23 20.08 2.74
CA GLU A 366 -16.55 20.21 2.15
C GLU A 366 -16.71 19.25 0.96
N ARG A 367 -15.75 19.26 0.02
CA ARG A 367 -15.87 18.47 -1.20
C ARG A 367 -15.78 16.96 -0.97
N LEU A 368 -14.94 16.53 -0.03
CA LEU A 368 -14.84 15.14 0.40
C LEU A 368 -16.01 14.70 1.27
N GLY A 369 -16.88 15.62 1.70
CA GLY A 369 -18.00 15.34 2.61
C GLY A 369 -17.52 14.74 3.93
N VAL A 370 -16.49 15.35 4.53
CA VAL A 370 -15.88 14.83 5.76
C VAL A 370 -16.90 14.85 6.90
N THR A 371 -17.04 13.71 7.58
CA THR A 371 -17.83 13.56 8.80
C THR A 371 -16.92 13.46 10.02
N HIS A 372 -17.42 13.89 11.18
CA HIS A 372 -16.67 13.85 12.44
C HIS A 372 -17.08 12.67 13.34
N GLY A 373 -18.26 12.08 13.11
CA GLY A 373 -18.80 10.99 13.92
C GLY A 373 -18.49 9.58 13.40
N CYS A 374 -18.71 8.61 14.29
CA CYS A 374 -18.70 7.19 13.98
C CYS A 374 -19.83 6.52 14.77
N THR A 375 -20.83 5.97 14.07
CA THR A 375 -21.98 5.31 14.71
C THR A 375 -21.54 4.00 15.37
N GLU A 376 -20.67 3.23 14.71
CA GLU A 376 -20.14 1.99 15.24
C GLU A 376 -18.65 1.79 14.88
N GLU A 377 -17.83 1.56 15.90
CA GLU A 377 -16.41 1.23 15.75
C GLU A 377 -16.19 -0.28 15.51
N GLY A 378 -15.21 -0.61 14.67
CA GLY A 378 -14.71 -1.99 14.52
C GLY A 378 -13.94 -2.47 15.76
N LEU A 379 -13.69 -3.78 15.85
CA LEU A 379 -13.02 -4.43 17.00
C LEU A 379 -11.73 -3.70 17.41
N GLN A 380 -10.86 -3.40 16.43
CA GLN A 380 -9.54 -2.81 16.70
C GLN A 380 -9.65 -1.41 17.33
N ASN A 381 -10.60 -0.59 16.87
CA ASN A 381 -10.83 0.76 17.38
C ASN A 381 -11.46 0.73 18.78
N LYS A 382 -12.42 -0.19 19.02
CA LYS A 382 -12.97 -0.45 20.35
C LYS A 382 -11.88 -0.84 21.36
N VAL A 383 -10.92 -1.66 20.93
CA VAL A 383 -9.75 -2.05 21.74
C VAL A 383 -8.88 -0.84 22.08
N LEU A 384 -8.51 -0.02 21.08
CA LEU A 384 -7.72 1.21 21.30
C LEU A 384 -8.42 2.12 22.31
N ARG A 385 -9.70 2.44 22.08
CA ARG A 385 -10.50 3.30 22.95
C ARG A 385 -10.60 2.76 24.38
N LYS A 386 -11.03 1.51 24.54
CA LYS A 386 -11.17 0.86 25.86
C LYS A 386 -9.85 0.82 26.63
N GLY A 387 -8.74 0.52 25.95
CA GLY A 387 -7.42 0.49 26.56
C GLY A 387 -6.94 1.87 27.00
N CYS A 388 -7.12 2.89 26.15
CA CYS A 388 -6.80 4.28 26.49
C CYS A 388 -7.63 4.79 27.67
N GLU A 389 -8.95 4.60 27.65
CA GLU A 389 -9.86 5.06 28.71
C GLU A 389 -9.52 4.45 30.07
N LYS A 390 -9.22 3.15 30.12
CA LYS A 390 -8.79 2.48 31.36
C LYS A 390 -7.47 2.99 31.92
N LEU A 391 -6.56 3.46 31.06
CA LEU A 391 -5.27 4.01 31.45
C LEU A 391 -5.32 5.51 31.71
N GLY A 392 -6.48 6.16 31.53
CA GLY A 392 -6.63 7.62 31.63
C GLY A 392 -5.97 8.38 30.47
N TYR A 393 -5.69 7.72 29.34
CA TYR A 393 -5.13 8.34 28.15
C TYR A 393 -6.21 9.01 27.30
N LYS A 394 -5.89 10.18 26.73
CA LYS A 394 -6.80 10.87 25.81
C LYS A 394 -6.92 10.09 24.50
N VAL A 395 -8.13 9.70 24.14
CA VAL A 395 -8.47 9.12 22.84
C VAL A 395 -9.37 10.08 22.06
N GLU A 396 -9.06 10.29 20.79
CA GLU A 396 -9.77 11.21 19.90
C GLU A 396 -10.47 10.43 18.78
N SER A 397 -11.66 10.87 18.39
CA SER A 397 -12.33 10.37 17.19
C SER A 397 -11.71 10.97 15.93
N VAL A 398 -11.61 10.16 14.87
CA VAL A 398 -10.99 10.56 13.60
C VAL A 398 -12.05 10.91 12.58
N SER A 399 -11.92 12.07 11.95
CA SER A 399 -12.83 12.49 10.88
C SER A 399 -12.58 11.68 9.61
N ARG A 400 -13.64 11.40 8.83
CA ARG A 400 -13.59 10.48 7.70
C ARG A 400 -14.27 11.04 6.45
N ASN A 401 -13.76 10.73 5.27
CA ASN A 401 -14.43 11.00 3.99
C ASN A 401 -15.46 9.91 3.63
N SER A 402 -16.35 9.60 4.56
CA SER A 402 -17.44 8.63 4.43
C SER A 402 -18.59 9.05 5.35
N SER A 403 -19.77 8.44 5.22
CA SER A 403 -20.84 8.63 6.20
C SER A 403 -20.45 8.16 7.60
N GLU A 404 -21.16 8.65 8.63
CA GLU A 404 -20.92 8.26 10.02
C GLU A 404 -21.17 6.76 10.27
N GLY A 405 -22.15 6.19 9.55
CA GLY A 405 -22.51 4.77 9.60
C GLY A 405 -21.65 3.86 8.73
N HIS A 406 -20.57 4.36 8.13
CA HIS A 406 -19.71 3.56 7.27
C HIS A 406 -19.05 2.40 8.01
N TYR A 407 -19.40 1.16 7.65
CA TYR A 407 -18.93 -0.08 8.28
C TYR A 407 -18.65 -1.16 7.23
N CYS A 408 -17.48 -1.16 6.58
CA CYS A 408 -17.15 -2.17 5.55
C CYS A 408 -15.85 -2.95 5.77
N GLY A 409 -14.88 -2.43 6.53
CA GLY A 409 -13.60 -3.08 6.80
C GLY A 409 -12.65 -3.24 5.61
N SER A 410 -13.12 -2.97 4.39
CA SER A 410 -12.43 -3.30 3.15
C SER A 410 -12.02 -2.07 2.33
N CYS A 411 -12.01 -0.85 2.87
CA CYS A 411 -11.64 0.35 2.10
C CYS A 411 -10.24 0.23 1.46
N GLY A 412 -9.33 -0.54 2.09
CA GLY A 412 -8.03 -0.90 1.54
C GLY A 412 -8.08 -1.68 0.22
N PHE A 413 -9.20 -2.33 -0.09
CA PHE A 413 -9.43 -3.12 -1.30
C PHE A 413 -10.48 -2.47 -2.22
N GLY A 414 -10.81 -1.21 -1.95
CA GLY A 414 -11.91 -0.49 -2.59
C GLY A 414 -13.21 -0.56 -1.78
N CYS A 415 -13.97 0.54 -1.83
CA CYS A 415 -15.19 0.69 -1.05
C CYS A 415 -16.40 0.10 -1.78
N ARG A 416 -16.84 -1.11 -1.41
CA ARG A 416 -17.97 -1.82 -2.03
C ARG A 416 -19.31 -1.11 -1.87
N THR A 417 -19.48 -0.35 -0.78
CA THR A 417 -20.71 0.42 -0.55
C THR A 417 -20.75 1.73 -1.34
N GLY A 418 -19.61 2.18 -1.88
CA GLY A 418 -19.49 3.47 -2.58
C GLY A 418 -19.57 4.71 -1.67
N ASP A 419 -19.65 4.52 -0.35
CA ASP A 419 -19.83 5.61 0.61
C ASP A 419 -18.53 6.40 0.87
N LYS A 420 -17.38 5.75 0.71
CA LYS A 420 -16.07 6.40 0.84
C LYS A 420 -15.81 7.28 -0.38
N ARG A 421 -15.43 8.53 -0.15
CA ARG A 421 -15.27 9.57 -1.19
C ARG A 421 -13.80 9.88 -1.49
N GLY A 422 -13.25 9.27 -2.53
CA GLY A 422 -11.93 9.57 -3.10
C GLY A 422 -12.01 10.62 -4.22
N THR A 423 -10.90 10.95 -4.88
CA THR A 423 -10.92 11.88 -6.03
C THR A 423 -11.71 11.32 -7.20
N ASP A 424 -11.79 9.99 -7.34
CA ASP A 424 -12.58 9.21 -8.32
C ASP A 424 -14.10 9.42 -8.22
N THR A 425 -14.60 9.74 -7.03
CA THR A 425 -16.02 10.02 -6.75
C THR A 425 -16.30 11.49 -6.43
N THR A 426 -15.24 12.31 -6.41
CA THR A 426 -15.33 13.74 -6.09
C THR A 426 -14.74 14.61 -7.20
N TRP A 427 -13.49 15.04 -7.05
CA TRP A 427 -12.85 16.00 -7.93
C TRP A 427 -12.79 15.58 -9.41
N LEU A 428 -12.55 14.31 -9.71
CA LEU A 428 -12.54 13.82 -11.10
C LEU A 428 -13.93 13.86 -11.72
N VAL A 429 -15.00 13.67 -10.93
CA VAL A 429 -16.39 13.84 -11.38
C VAL A 429 -16.63 15.30 -11.75
N ASP A 430 -16.16 16.24 -10.93
CA ASP A 430 -16.25 17.67 -11.23
C ASP A 430 -15.48 18.03 -12.51
N ALA A 431 -14.27 17.47 -12.68
CA ALA A 431 -13.46 17.69 -13.87
C ALA A 431 -14.16 17.17 -15.14
N VAL A 432 -14.66 15.93 -15.11
CA VAL A 432 -15.37 15.30 -16.23
C VAL A 432 -16.65 16.06 -16.57
N SER A 433 -17.41 16.51 -15.56
CA SER A 433 -18.62 17.33 -15.77
C SER A 433 -18.35 18.65 -16.51
N ARG A 434 -17.07 19.08 -16.54
CA ARG A 434 -16.58 20.29 -17.23
C ARG A 434 -15.77 19.96 -18.48
N GLY A 435 -15.88 18.74 -18.99
CA GLY A 435 -15.29 18.31 -20.25
C GLY A 435 -13.84 17.85 -20.18
N ALA A 436 -13.28 17.61 -18.98
CA ALA A 436 -12.00 16.93 -18.86
C ALA A 436 -12.09 15.47 -19.34
N VAL A 437 -11.00 14.96 -19.90
CA VAL A 437 -10.91 13.58 -20.38
C VAL A 437 -9.88 12.81 -19.57
N ILE A 438 -10.23 11.60 -19.14
CA ILE A 438 -9.36 10.72 -18.35
C ILE A 438 -9.02 9.50 -19.19
N LEU A 439 -7.74 9.27 -19.45
CA LEU A 439 -7.23 8.09 -20.14
C LEU A 439 -6.62 7.12 -19.12
N THR A 440 -7.21 5.94 -18.96
CA THR A 440 -6.77 4.92 -17.98
C THR A 440 -5.95 3.83 -18.63
N GLY A 441 -5.29 2.97 -17.85
CA GLY A 441 -4.43 1.91 -18.37
C GLY A 441 -3.32 2.46 -19.28
N CYS A 442 -2.79 3.64 -18.96
CA CYS A 442 -1.81 4.36 -19.76
C CYS A 442 -0.71 4.93 -18.88
N LYS A 443 0.53 4.47 -19.06
CA LYS A 443 1.68 4.90 -18.28
C LYS A 443 2.44 5.99 -19.03
N ALA A 444 2.61 7.16 -18.41
CA ALA A 444 3.54 8.17 -18.91
C ALA A 444 4.98 7.67 -18.82
N GLU A 445 5.71 7.75 -19.94
CA GLU A 445 7.10 7.30 -20.05
C GLU A 445 8.07 8.48 -20.00
N LYS A 446 7.71 9.62 -20.60
CA LYS A 446 8.62 10.76 -20.76
C LYS A 446 7.89 12.08 -20.96
N LEU A 447 8.38 13.15 -20.36
CA LEU A 447 7.95 14.52 -20.65
C LEU A 447 8.60 15.01 -21.96
N LEU A 448 7.84 15.77 -22.75
CA LEU A 448 8.32 16.42 -23.95
C LEU A 448 8.93 17.76 -23.54
N LEU A 449 10.25 17.86 -23.61
CA LEU A 449 11.00 19.06 -23.25
C LEU A 449 11.70 19.64 -24.47
N GLU A 450 11.51 20.94 -24.70
CA GLU A 450 12.15 21.72 -25.76
C GLU A 450 13.12 22.71 -25.14
N HIS A 451 14.22 23.01 -25.84
CA HIS A 451 15.19 24.01 -25.37
C HIS A 451 14.72 25.42 -25.73
N ASN A 452 14.76 26.31 -24.76
CA ASN A 452 14.62 27.74 -25.01
C ASN A 452 16.04 28.27 -25.29
N GLY A 453 16.30 28.81 -26.48
CA GLY A 453 17.63 29.24 -26.96
C GLY A 453 18.38 30.30 -26.13
N GLY A 454 17.80 30.73 -25.00
CA GLY A 454 18.41 31.40 -23.87
C GLY A 454 17.47 31.19 -22.67
N GLY A 455 18.00 30.92 -21.47
CA GLY A 455 17.17 30.73 -20.28
C GLY A 455 16.23 31.92 -20.05
N ASP A 456 15.03 31.67 -19.51
CA ASP A 456 14.13 32.76 -19.15
C ASP A 456 14.71 33.63 -18.00
N ALA A 457 14.03 34.72 -17.64
CA ALA A 457 14.44 35.57 -16.53
C ALA A 457 14.56 34.83 -15.17
N GLY A 458 13.99 33.62 -15.06
CA GLY A 458 14.11 32.71 -13.91
C GLY A 458 15.16 31.61 -14.09
N GLY A 459 15.96 31.64 -15.15
CA GLY A 459 17.03 30.67 -15.44
C GLY A 459 16.55 29.33 -16.03
N ARG A 460 15.30 29.20 -16.46
CA ARG A 460 14.75 27.94 -17.00
C ARG A 460 15.20 27.76 -18.45
N ALA A 461 16.07 26.77 -18.70
CA ALA A 461 16.62 26.48 -20.02
C ALA A 461 15.71 25.61 -20.91
N LYS A 462 14.67 25.01 -20.33
CA LYS A 462 13.74 24.11 -21.03
C LYS A 462 12.30 24.60 -20.94
N GLN A 463 11.46 24.13 -21.84
CA GLN A 463 10.01 24.24 -21.78
C GLN A 463 9.37 22.86 -21.89
N CYS A 464 8.39 22.56 -21.06
CA CYS A 464 7.56 21.39 -21.25
C CYS A 464 6.37 21.71 -22.18
N VAL A 465 6.15 20.82 -23.14
CA VAL A 465 5.13 20.96 -24.19
C VAL A 465 4.18 19.76 -24.23
N GLY A 466 4.25 18.88 -23.24
CA GLY A 466 3.43 17.68 -23.17
C GLY A 466 4.14 16.46 -22.59
N VAL A 467 3.57 15.30 -22.86
CA VAL A 467 4.00 14.01 -22.32
C VAL A 467 3.77 12.88 -23.32
N VAL A 468 4.70 11.94 -23.33
CA VAL A 468 4.60 10.66 -24.03
C VAL A 468 4.11 9.60 -23.06
N ALA A 469 3.09 8.85 -23.46
CA ALA A 469 2.54 7.75 -22.70
C ALA A 469 2.32 6.49 -23.56
N ARG A 470 2.23 5.35 -22.89
CA ARG A 470 2.01 4.04 -23.51
C ARG A 470 0.87 3.32 -22.81
N SER A 471 -0.01 2.72 -23.60
CA SER A 471 -1.06 1.84 -23.08
C SER A 471 -0.45 0.59 -22.43
N THR A 472 -1.03 0.15 -21.31
CA THR A 472 -0.71 -1.16 -20.72
C THR A 472 -1.43 -2.30 -21.42
N ASN A 473 -2.41 -2.01 -22.29
CA ASN A 473 -3.07 -2.99 -23.14
C ASN A 473 -2.15 -3.34 -24.33
N PRO A 474 -1.70 -4.61 -24.47
CA PRO A 474 -0.82 -5.03 -25.56
C PRO A 474 -1.45 -4.92 -26.96
N ALA A 475 -2.78 -4.79 -27.06
CA ALA A 475 -3.48 -4.55 -28.33
C ALA A 475 -3.33 -3.11 -28.87
N ILE A 476 -2.66 -2.23 -28.13
CA ILE A 476 -2.39 -0.84 -28.52
C ILE A 476 -0.87 -0.66 -28.52
N THR A 477 -0.27 -0.69 -29.71
CA THR A 477 1.20 -0.63 -29.85
C THR A 477 1.72 0.79 -30.07
N ARG A 478 0.88 1.64 -30.65
CA ARG A 478 1.16 3.07 -30.88
C ARG A 478 1.53 3.84 -29.63
N THR A 479 2.37 4.85 -29.82
CA THR A 479 2.78 5.79 -28.78
C THR A 479 1.77 6.92 -28.68
N LEU A 480 1.38 7.31 -27.47
CA LEU A 480 0.48 8.43 -27.25
C LEU A 480 1.27 9.67 -26.92
N GLU A 481 1.11 10.73 -27.71
CA GLU A 481 1.78 12.02 -27.52
C GLU A 481 0.74 13.07 -27.13
N VAL A 482 0.63 13.39 -25.84
CA VAL A 482 -0.31 14.42 -25.37
C VAL A 482 0.43 15.75 -25.32
N ARG A 483 0.11 16.65 -26.25
CA ARG A 483 0.64 18.01 -26.31
C ARG A 483 -0.23 18.96 -25.48
N ALA A 484 0.43 19.83 -24.73
CA ALA A 484 -0.24 20.71 -23.79
C ALA A 484 0.51 22.02 -23.58
N ARG A 485 -0.22 23.09 -23.25
CA ARG A 485 0.37 24.39 -22.87
C ARG A 485 1.02 24.32 -21.49
N ALA A 486 0.44 23.56 -20.56
CA ALA A 486 1.02 23.24 -19.27
C ALA A 486 0.94 21.73 -19.01
N THR A 487 1.95 21.19 -18.34
CA THR A 487 1.97 19.79 -17.91
C THR A 487 2.16 19.70 -16.41
N ILE A 488 1.35 18.88 -15.74
CA ILE A 488 1.40 18.64 -14.30
C ILE A 488 1.80 17.19 -14.04
N SER A 489 2.89 16.98 -13.31
CA SER A 489 3.27 15.68 -12.75
C SER A 489 2.57 15.49 -11.41
N ALA A 490 1.72 14.47 -11.31
CA ALA A 490 0.96 14.11 -10.12
C ALA A 490 1.01 12.59 -9.84
N CYS A 491 2.15 11.95 -10.16
CA CYS A 491 2.38 10.51 -10.07
C CYS A 491 2.64 10.01 -8.64
N GLY A 492 2.64 10.91 -7.65
CA GLY A 492 2.96 10.63 -6.25
C GLY A 492 4.47 10.57 -5.97
N SER A 493 4.83 10.54 -4.69
CA SER A 493 6.22 10.68 -4.22
C SER A 493 7.17 9.54 -4.58
N LEU A 494 6.66 8.46 -5.19
CA LEU A 494 7.51 7.37 -5.67
C LEU A 494 7.79 7.46 -7.17
N LEU A 495 6.88 8.03 -7.97
CA LEU A 495 6.95 7.96 -9.43
C LEU A 495 7.14 9.33 -10.10
N THR A 496 6.70 10.44 -9.48
CA THR A 496 7.03 11.79 -9.96
C THR A 496 8.54 11.99 -10.13
N PRO A 497 9.41 11.70 -9.13
CA PRO A 497 10.86 11.85 -9.32
C PRO A 497 11.47 10.90 -10.35
N VAL A 498 10.79 9.80 -10.68
CA VAL A 498 11.22 8.89 -11.76
C VAL A 498 10.90 9.51 -13.11
N LEU A 499 9.68 10.00 -13.30
CA LEU A 499 9.27 10.66 -14.54
C LEU A 499 10.13 11.90 -14.83
N LEU A 500 10.36 12.75 -13.83
CA LEU A 500 11.17 13.97 -13.98
C LEU A 500 12.61 13.65 -14.43
N ARG A 501 13.32 12.76 -13.71
CA ARG A 501 14.70 12.38 -14.07
C ARG A 501 14.78 11.59 -15.37
N GLY A 502 13.84 10.67 -15.60
CA GLY A 502 13.74 9.92 -16.86
C GLY A 502 13.53 10.82 -18.07
N SER A 503 12.99 12.02 -17.86
CA SER A 503 12.81 13.05 -18.88
C SER A 503 14.02 13.98 -19.05
N GLY A 504 15.12 13.74 -18.32
CA GLY A 504 16.37 14.50 -18.43
C GLY A 504 16.44 15.75 -17.55
N LEU A 505 15.64 15.84 -16.48
CA LEU A 505 15.82 16.83 -15.42
C LEU A 505 16.89 16.37 -14.42
N SER A 506 17.65 17.32 -13.88
CA SER A 506 18.91 17.08 -13.16
C SER A 506 19.00 17.78 -11.80
N ASN A 507 17.99 18.53 -11.38
CA ASN A 507 17.95 19.19 -10.08
C ASN A 507 18.20 18.15 -8.97
N ARG A 508 19.19 18.44 -8.10
CA ARG A 508 19.69 17.57 -7.04
C ARG A 508 18.66 17.13 -6.01
N HIS A 509 17.54 17.85 -5.92
CA HIS A 509 16.44 17.58 -4.98
C HIS A 509 15.41 16.60 -5.55
N ILE A 510 15.41 16.34 -6.87
CA ILE A 510 14.48 15.39 -7.47
C ILE A 510 14.81 13.97 -6.99
N GLY A 511 13.85 13.37 -6.29
CA GLY A 511 13.95 12.05 -5.69
C GLY A 511 14.56 12.04 -4.29
N LYS A 512 14.91 13.18 -3.69
CA LYS A 512 15.45 13.27 -2.32
C LYS A 512 14.39 13.82 -1.36
N ASN A 513 14.66 13.79 -0.06
CA ASN A 513 13.72 14.27 0.98
C ASN A 513 12.43 13.43 1.05
N LEU A 514 12.52 12.14 0.71
CA LEU A 514 11.37 11.25 0.83
C LEU A 514 11.08 10.96 2.31
N HIS A 515 9.95 11.40 2.80
CA HIS A 515 9.40 11.03 4.10
C HIS A 515 8.38 9.91 3.94
N LEU A 516 8.31 9.01 4.93
CA LEU A 516 7.53 7.77 4.83
C LEU A 516 6.54 7.53 5.97
N HIS A 517 6.52 8.35 7.03
CA HIS A 517 5.77 8.07 8.25
C HIS A 517 6.00 6.62 8.72
N PRO A 518 7.19 6.31 9.24
CA PRO A 518 7.53 4.96 9.67
C PRO A 518 6.57 4.52 10.79
N THR A 519 6.11 3.27 10.66
CA THR A 519 5.17 2.65 11.58
C THR A 519 5.69 1.30 12.03
N ALA A 520 5.51 0.99 13.31
CA ALA A 520 5.72 -0.35 13.83
C ALA A 520 4.44 -0.85 14.50
N LEU A 521 4.17 -2.14 14.34
CA LEU A 521 2.93 -2.79 14.75
C LEU A 521 3.15 -3.58 16.04
N VAL A 522 2.07 -3.71 16.81
CA VAL A 522 1.90 -4.69 17.89
C VAL A 522 0.52 -5.34 17.77
N TRP A 523 0.38 -6.50 18.38
CA TRP A 523 -0.86 -7.27 18.33
C TRP A 523 -1.30 -7.71 19.73
N GLY A 524 -2.61 -7.87 19.90
CA GLY A 524 -3.22 -8.42 21.10
C GLY A 524 -4.35 -9.38 20.74
N TYR A 525 -4.38 -10.55 21.39
CA TYR A 525 -5.40 -11.57 21.17
C TYR A 525 -6.56 -11.42 22.18
N PHE A 526 -7.79 -11.33 21.68
CA PHE A 526 -9.01 -11.13 22.46
C PHE A 526 -10.00 -12.26 22.20
N PRO A 527 -10.00 -13.34 23.01
CA PRO A 527 -10.94 -14.45 22.87
C PRO A 527 -12.40 -14.00 22.71
N ASP A 528 -13.25 -14.83 22.08
CA ASP A 528 -14.68 -14.51 21.95
C ASP A 528 -15.38 -14.37 23.32
N THR A 529 -14.77 -14.90 24.39
CA THR A 529 -15.24 -14.75 25.78
C THR A 529 -14.90 -13.38 26.40
N THR A 530 -14.16 -12.51 25.72
CA THR A 530 -13.80 -11.19 26.26
C THR A 530 -15.02 -10.27 26.28
N PRO A 531 -15.47 -9.79 27.47
CA PRO A 531 -16.63 -8.92 27.57
C PRO A 531 -16.46 -7.60 26.80
N ASP A 532 -17.57 -7.12 26.24
CA ASP A 532 -17.73 -5.80 25.58
C ASP A 532 -16.89 -5.56 24.32
N LEU A 533 -16.16 -6.56 23.82
CA LEU A 533 -15.34 -6.45 22.60
C LEU A 533 -15.82 -7.46 21.55
N ARG A 534 -16.92 -7.14 20.87
CA ARG A 534 -17.49 -7.96 19.77
C ARG A 534 -16.95 -7.55 18.39
N GLY A 535 -17.21 -8.37 17.38
CA GLY A 535 -16.79 -8.17 15.99
C GLY A 535 -15.48 -8.89 15.63
N LYS A 536 -15.06 -8.76 14.38
CA LYS A 536 -13.79 -9.31 13.87
C LYS A 536 -12.84 -8.19 13.48
N MET A 537 -11.54 -8.50 13.42
CA MET A 537 -10.51 -7.47 13.18
C MET A 537 -10.61 -6.80 11.80
N TYR A 538 -11.23 -7.46 10.82
CA TYR A 538 -11.39 -6.99 9.43
C TYR A 538 -12.74 -6.31 9.18
N GLU A 539 -13.53 -6.04 10.23
CA GLU A 539 -14.83 -5.39 10.15
C GLU A 539 -14.78 -3.92 10.61
N GLY A 540 -15.72 -3.11 10.12
CA GLY A 540 -15.92 -1.73 10.56
C GLY A 540 -15.02 -0.68 9.90
N GLY A 541 -15.07 0.55 10.41
CA GLY A 541 -14.16 1.60 9.98
C GLY A 541 -12.71 1.27 10.38
N ILE A 542 -11.76 1.51 9.47
CA ILE A 542 -10.35 1.15 9.68
C ILE A 542 -9.71 2.08 10.72
N ILE A 543 -9.69 3.40 10.48
CA ILE A 543 -9.24 4.40 11.46
C ILE A 543 -10.46 5.24 11.88
N THR A 544 -10.92 5.03 13.11
CA THR A 544 -12.03 5.80 13.74
C THR A 544 -11.64 6.41 15.09
N SER A 545 -10.59 5.86 15.71
CA SER A 545 -9.98 6.32 16.96
C SER A 545 -8.48 6.52 16.78
N LEU A 546 -7.92 7.51 17.47
CA LEU A 546 -6.47 7.69 17.62
C LEU A 546 -6.10 8.12 19.04
N HIS A 547 -4.86 7.84 19.43
CA HIS A 547 -4.25 8.37 20.66
C HIS A 547 -2.87 8.99 20.33
N LYS A 548 -2.60 10.19 20.84
CA LYS A 548 -1.31 10.87 20.67
C LYS A 548 -0.44 10.58 21.89
N VAL A 549 0.73 9.99 21.66
CA VAL A 549 1.72 9.72 22.70
C VAL A 549 2.44 11.02 23.03
N GLU A 550 2.37 11.41 24.30
CA GLU A 550 2.84 12.72 24.74
C GLU A 550 4.35 12.90 24.52
N GLY A 551 4.73 14.07 24.02
CA GLY A 551 6.12 14.54 23.98
C GLY A 551 6.55 15.20 25.29
N PRO A 552 7.82 15.61 25.38
CA PRO A 552 8.26 16.55 26.43
C PRO A 552 7.35 17.78 26.50
N PRO A 553 7.23 18.44 27.66
CA PRO A 553 6.43 19.66 27.80
C PRO A 553 6.79 20.71 26.73
N GLY A 554 5.80 21.15 25.96
CA GLY A 554 5.97 22.13 24.86
C GLY A 554 6.45 21.54 23.52
N ALA A 555 6.73 20.24 23.44
CA ALA A 555 7.08 19.55 22.21
C ALA A 555 5.85 18.88 21.55
N PRO A 556 5.86 18.66 20.23
CA PRO A 556 4.83 17.87 19.56
C PRO A 556 4.80 16.43 20.08
N ALA A 557 3.69 15.73 19.81
CA ALA A 557 3.53 14.32 20.16
C ALA A 557 4.66 13.47 19.55
N ARG A 558 5.15 12.48 20.30
CA ARG A 558 6.22 11.58 19.86
C ARG A 558 5.73 10.64 18.77
N ALA A 559 4.54 10.11 18.98
CA ALA A 559 3.91 9.14 18.10
C ALA A 559 2.39 9.25 18.16
N MET A 560 1.73 8.63 17.19
CA MET A 560 0.28 8.46 17.15
C MET A 560 -0.05 6.98 17.06
N LEU A 561 -0.96 6.52 17.93
CA LEU A 561 -1.48 5.18 17.92
C LEU A 561 -2.78 5.14 17.12
N GLU A 562 -2.82 4.26 16.13
CA GLU A 562 -3.95 4.05 15.24
C GLU A 562 -4.09 2.55 14.93
N THR A 563 -5.16 2.18 14.24
CA THR A 563 -5.52 0.81 13.89
C THR A 563 -5.33 0.56 12.38
N PRO A 564 -4.65 -0.52 11.97
CA PRO A 564 -4.37 -0.76 10.56
C PRO A 564 -5.52 -1.52 9.87
N ALA A 565 -5.64 -1.36 8.56
CA ALA A 565 -6.26 -2.39 7.74
C ALA A 565 -5.22 -3.49 7.51
N MET A 566 -5.60 -4.72 7.83
CA MET A 566 -4.73 -5.87 7.65
C MET A 566 -5.58 -7.04 7.20
N GLY A 567 -5.48 -7.39 5.92
CA GLY A 567 -6.11 -8.59 5.38
C GLY A 567 -5.41 -9.85 5.87
N LEU A 568 -5.90 -11.01 5.43
CA LEU A 568 -5.36 -12.31 5.82
C LEU A 568 -3.91 -12.53 5.40
N ALA A 569 -3.59 -12.22 4.14
CA ALA A 569 -2.24 -12.33 3.62
C ALA A 569 -1.34 -11.25 4.24
N GLY A 570 -1.84 -10.03 4.41
CA GLY A 570 -1.17 -8.98 5.19
C GLY A 570 -0.78 -9.46 6.59
N ALA A 571 -1.70 -10.03 7.35
CA ALA A 571 -1.45 -10.55 8.69
C ALA A 571 -0.45 -11.72 8.67
N GLY A 572 -0.65 -12.71 7.80
CA GLY A 572 0.26 -13.85 7.68
C GLY A 572 1.69 -13.43 7.34
N THR A 573 1.87 -12.48 6.42
CA THR A 573 3.20 -11.99 6.02
C THR A 573 3.88 -11.17 7.12
N GLN A 574 3.12 -10.40 7.90
CA GLN A 574 3.63 -9.57 9.00
C GLN A 574 3.90 -10.36 10.27
N PHE A 575 3.17 -11.43 10.58
CA PHE A 575 3.46 -12.25 11.75
C PHE A 575 4.86 -12.87 11.67
N PRO A 576 5.64 -12.87 12.76
CA PRO A 576 6.93 -13.56 12.77
C PRO A 576 6.71 -15.06 12.61
N TRP A 577 7.56 -15.72 11.82
CA TRP A 577 7.51 -17.16 11.65
C TRP A 577 8.50 -17.82 12.62
N VAL A 578 7.97 -18.46 13.66
CA VAL A 578 8.74 -19.22 14.66
C VAL A 578 8.82 -20.70 14.30
N SER A 579 7.69 -21.26 13.85
CA SER A 579 7.52 -22.58 13.26
C SER A 579 6.23 -22.60 12.43
N GLY A 580 6.03 -23.64 11.62
CA GLY A 580 4.80 -23.83 10.87
C GLY A 580 3.57 -24.04 11.76
N ARG A 581 3.75 -24.71 12.91
CA ARG A 581 2.71 -24.84 13.94
C ARG A 581 2.31 -23.50 14.55
N ASP A 582 3.29 -22.70 14.99
CA ASP A 582 3.03 -21.38 15.57
C ASP A 582 2.32 -20.46 14.56
N MET A 583 2.70 -20.52 13.27
CA MET A 583 2.04 -19.77 12.21
C MET A 583 0.56 -20.16 12.05
N LYS A 584 0.24 -21.47 12.01
CA LYS A 584 -1.15 -21.93 11.94
C LYS A 584 -1.96 -21.54 13.17
N GLU A 585 -1.38 -21.66 14.37
CA GLU A 585 -2.03 -21.26 15.62
C GLU A 585 -2.35 -19.76 15.67
N ARG A 586 -1.44 -18.90 15.18
CA ARG A 586 -1.70 -17.46 15.03
C ARG A 586 -2.85 -17.19 14.08
N MET A 587 -2.84 -17.86 12.93
CA MET A 587 -3.87 -17.63 11.91
C MET A 587 -5.25 -18.16 12.33
N LEU A 588 -5.33 -19.23 13.12
CA LEU A 588 -6.60 -19.64 13.77
C LEU A 588 -7.17 -18.54 14.69
N ARG A 589 -6.31 -17.67 15.24
CA ARG A 589 -6.69 -16.54 16.10
C ARG A 589 -6.87 -15.23 15.34
N TYR A 590 -6.67 -15.21 14.02
CA TYR A 590 -6.64 -13.99 13.20
C TYR A 590 -7.86 -13.11 13.44
N GLY A 591 -9.08 -13.64 13.29
CA GLY A 591 -10.31 -12.85 13.38
C GLY A 591 -10.50 -12.11 14.70
N ARG A 592 -9.78 -12.53 15.75
CA ARG A 592 -9.85 -12.01 17.12
C ARG A 592 -8.52 -11.44 17.62
N THR A 593 -7.61 -11.12 16.71
CA THR A 593 -6.32 -10.47 17.03
C THR A 593 -6.36 -9.02 16.56
N ALA A 594 -6.42 -8.08 17.49
CA ALA A 594 -6.38 -6.65 17.17
C ALA A 594 -4.93 -6.18 17.01
N HIS A 595 -4.71 -5.27 16.07
CA HIS A 595 -3.40 -4.65 15.85
C HIS A 595 -3.49 -3.15 16.13
N LEU A 596 -2.43 -2.61 16.71
CA LEU A 596 -2.19 -1.17 16.83
C LEU A 596 -0.84 -0.87 16.18
N PHE A 597 -0.72 0.27 15.51
CA PHE A 597 0.57 0.76 15.06
C PHE A 597 0.91 2.11 15.68
N SER A 598 2.21 2.31 15.90
CA SER A 598 2.78 3.58 16.31
C SER A 598 3.35 4.30 15.09
N LEU A 599 2.73 5.41 14.69
CA LEU A 599 3.19 6.29 13.62
C LEU A 599 4.01 7.44 14.18
N VAL A 600 5.17 7.72 13.58
CA VAL A 600 6.03 8.85 13.94
C VAL A 600 6.10 9.85 12.79
N ARG A 601 6.13 11.15 13.13
CA ARG A 601 6.51 12.22 12.21
C ARG A 601 8.02 12.15 12.00
N ASP A 602 8.45 11.57 10.89
CA ASP A 602 9.86 11.27 10.66
C ASP A 602 10.73 12.49 10.43
N ARG A 603 11.86 12.53 11.15
CA ARG A 603 13.01 13.40 10.88
C ARG A 603 13.94 12.77 9.84
N GLY A 604 13.99 11.43 9.84
CA GLY A 604 14.65 10.64 8.83
C GLY A 604 14.09 10.92 7.44
N SER A 605 14.92 10.71 6.42
CA SER A 605 14.49 10.89 5.04
C SER A 605 15.14 9.85 4.13
N GLY A 606 14.55 9.71 2.95
CA GLY A 606 14.94 8.74 1.94
C GLY A 606 15.23 9.35 0.58
N THR A 607 15.56 8.47 -0.34
CA THR A 607 15.81 8.77 -1.74
C THR A 607 15.15 7.74 -2.64
N VAL A 608 14.44 8.20 -3.66
CA VAL A 608 13.96 7.41 -4.78
C VAL A 608 15.04 7.40 -5.85
N HIS A 609 15.61 6.24 -6.17
CA HIS A 609 16.63 6.11 -7.22
C HIS A 609 16.03 5.74 -8.59
N GLY A 610 14.85 5.12 -8.58
CA GLY A 610 14.13 4.65 -9.77
C GLY A 610 12.86 3.92 -9.33
N GLU A 611 12.12 3.36 -10.28
CA GLU A 611 10.92 2.56 -9.95
C GLU A 611 11.28 1.42 -8.98
N ARG A 612 10.57 1.37 -7.85
CA ARG A 612 10.78 0.38 -6.77
C ARG A 612 12.19 0.38 -6.15
N ARG A 613 13.04 1.37 -6.45
CA ARG A 613 14.40 1.49 -5.88
C ARG A 613 14.42 2.62 -4.87
N ILE A 614 14.06 2.32 -3.62
CA ILE A 614 13.89 3.29 -2.54
C ILE A 614 14.89 3.01 -1.43
N ALA A 615 15.68 4.01 -1.06
CA ALA A 615 16.51 4.01 0.13
C ALA A 615 15.87 4.90 1.19
N TYR A 616 15.94 4.51 2.46
CA TYR A 616 15.40 5.31 3.55
C TYR A 616 16.26 5.16 4.80
N HIS A 617 16.54 6.27 5.47
CA HIS A 617 17.27 6.33 6.73
C HIS A 617 16.30 6.66 7.87
N LEU A 618 16.09 5.70 8.77
CA LEU A 618 15.32 5.90 9.99
C LEU A 618 16.20 6.56 11.06
N ASP A 619 15.88 7.79 11.44
CA ASP A 619 16.63 8.56 12.43
C ASP A 619 16.65 7.89 13.82
N ALA A 620 17.67 8.19 14.62
CA ALA A 620 17.77 7.67 15.98
C ALA A 620 16.60 8.15 16.87
N THR A 621 16.18 9.41 16.71
CA THR A 621 15.04 9.98 17.43
C THR A 621 13.74 9.31 17.00
N ASP A 622 13.55 9.13 15.69
CA ASP A 622 12.37 8.45 15.15
C ASP A 622 12.26 7.03 15.70
N ARG A 623 13.38 6.31 15.80
CA ARG A 623 13.44 4.96 16.38
C ARG A 623 13.02 4.94 17.85
N GLU A 624 13.45 5.93 18.62
CA GLU A 624 13.11 6.02 20.04
C GLU A 624 11.64 6.44 20.24
N ASP A 625 11.13 7.35 19.43
CA ASP A 625 9.71 7.74 19.43
C ASP A 625 8.81 6.56 19.03
N MET A 626 9.22 5.77 18.02
CA MET A 626 8.53 4.53 17.66
C MET A 626 8.57 3.51 18.79
N ARG A 627 9.71 3.38 19.51
CA ARG A 627 9.82 2.47 20.65
C ARG A 627 8.84 2.85 21.77
N GLU A 628 8.77 4.13 22.12
CA GLU A 628 7.82 4.60 23.14
C GLU A 628 6.38 4.35 22.71
N GLY A 629 6.04 4.61 21.44
CA GLY A 629 4.72 4.32 20.92
C GLY A 629 4.37 2.82 20.93
N LEU A 630 5.32 1.92 20.64
CA LEU A 630 5.11 0.47 20.78
C LEU A 630 4.84 0.07 22.24
N ARG A 631 5.61 0.60 23.19
CA ARG A 631 5.37 0.34 24.63
C ARG A 631 3.99 0.83 25.03
N ARG A 632 3.61 2.03 24.61
CA ARG A 632 2.28 2.60 24.86
C ARG A 632 1.17 1.74 24.27
N ALA A 633 1.32 1.28 23.04
CA ALA A 633 0.35 0.42 22.37
C ALA A 633 0.17 -0.94 23.07
N LEU A 634 1.26 -1.56 23.56
CA LEU A 634 1.19 -2.81 24.33
C LEU A 634 0.47 -2.63 25.67
N ARG A 635 0.69 -1.51 26.37
CA ARG A 635 -0.07 -1.18 27.59
C ARG A 635 -1.56 -1.02 27.29
N VAL A 636 -1.91 -0.33 26.21
CA VAL A 636 -3.30 -0.17 25.75
C VAL A 636 -3.95 -1.52 25.47
N LEU A 637 -3.27 -2.41 24.75
CA LEU A 637 -3.78 -3.76 24.46
C LEU A 637 -3.99 -4.59 25.74
N ALA A 638 -3.02 -4.56 26.67
CA ALA A 638 -3.11 -5.25 27.95
C ALA A 638 -4.30 -4.73 28.77
N ALA A 639 -4.41 -3.41 28.93
CA ALA A 639 -5.50 -2.76 29.68
C ALA A 639 -6.88 -3.03 29.07
N ALA A 640 -6.97 -3.08 27.74
CA ALA A 640 -8.20 -3.44 27.03
C ALA A 640 -8.68 -4.87 27.33
N GLY A 641 -7.81 -5.73 27.86
CA GLY A 641 -8.12 -7.10 28.28
C GLY A 641 -7.64 -8.16 27.29
N ALA A 642 -6.53 -7.92 26.59
CA ALA A 642 -5.89 -8.95 25.77
C ALA A 642 -5.49 -10.15 26.64
N ALA A 643 -5.67 -11.37 26.13
CA ALA A 643 -5.17 -12.58 26.80
C ALA A 643 -3.66 -12.76 26.59
N GLU A 644 -3.17 -12.30 25.43
CA GLU A 644 -1.77 -12.33 25.02
C GLU A 644 -1.49 -11.10 24.14
N ILE A 645 -0.32 -10.50 24.30
CA ILE A 645 0.17 -9.39 23.48
C ILE A 645 1.53 -9.74 22.89
N GLY A 646 1.92 -9.07 21.82
CA GLY A 646 3.27 -9.24 21.28
C GLY A 646 3.65 -8.23 20.21
N THR A 647 4.89 -8.37 19.76
CA THR A 647 5.46 -7.56 18.67
C THR A 647 5.59 -8.40 17.40
N HIS A 648 6.00 -7.77 16.31
CA HIS A 648 6.34 -8.43 15.05
C HIS A 648 7.83 -8.74 14.92
N ARG A 649 8.55 -8.83 16.04
CA ARG A 649 9.98 -9.21 16.05
C ARG A 649 10.14 -10.66 15.62
N SER A 650 11.17 -10.94 14.82
CA SER A 650 11.39 -12.22 14.13
C SER A 650 11.51 -13.45 15.03
N ASP A 651 11.74 -13.26 16.32
CA ASP A 651 11.79 -14.31 17.33
C ASP A 651 10.42 -14.68 17.93
N GLY A 652 9.37 -13.93 17.60
CA GLY A 652 8.02 -14.17 18.09
C GLY A 652 7.73 -13.59 19.48
N GLN A 653 8.45 -12.53 19.88
CA GLN A 653 8.29 -11.86 21.18
C GLN A 653 6.81 -11.63 21.54
N ARG A 654 6.39 -12.24 22.65
CA ARG A 654 5.01 -12.23 23.17
C ARG A 654 4.97 -12.33 24.68
N PHE A 655 3.83 -11.96 25.26
CA PHE A 655 3.57 -11.93 26.69
C PHE A 655 2.14 -12.36 26.99
N VAL A 656 1.98 -13.30 27.91
CA VAL A 656 0.67 -13.76 28.39
C VAL A 656 0.19 -12.80 29.47
N CYS A 657 -0.93 -12.12 29.24
CA CYS A 657 -1.44 -11.09 30.15
C CYS A 657 -2.24 -11.70 31.31
N ARG A 658 -2.87 -12.86 31.11
CA ARG A 658 -3.75 -13.48 32.11
C ARG A 658 -2.95 -13.91 33.33
N GLY A 659 -3.27 -13.32 34.49
CA GLY A 659 -2.61 -13.64 35.76
C GLY A 659 -1.21 -13.04 35.93
N ALA A 660 -0.77 -12.18 35.00
CA ALA A 660 0.50 -11.50 35.11
C ALA A 660 0.43 -10.30 36.05
N THR A 661 1.56 -9.98 36.71
CA THR A 661 1.71 -8.78 37.54
C THR A 661 2.13 -7.57 36.70
N GLU A 662 1.90 -6.37 37.19
CA GLU A 662 2.37 -5.13 36.54
C GLU A 662 3.89 -5.12 36.37
N ALA A 663 4.64 -5.63 37.35
CA ALA A 663 6.09 -5.74 37.29
C ALA A 663 6.56 -6.65 36.13
N ALA A 664 5.87 -7.78 35.90
CA ALA A 664 6.19 -8.67 34.79
C ALA A 664 5.86 -8.05 33.43
N LEU A 665 4.80 -7.23 33.35
CA LEU A 665 4.48 -6.45 32.16
C LEU A 665 5.58 -5.42 31.88
N GLU A 666 6.02 -4.66 32.87
CA GLU A 666 7.09 -3.66 32.68
C GLU A 666 8.43 -4.30 32.28
N GLU A 667 8.80 -5.45 32.85
CA GLU A 667 9.97 -6.22 32.42
C GLU A 667 9.87 -6.63 30.93
N PHE A 668 8.70 -7.08 30.49
CA PHE A 668 8.47 -7.38 29.07
C PHE A 668 8.63 -6.13 28.20
N LEU A 669 8.08 -4.99 28.63
CA LEU A 669 8.14 -3.72 27.89
C LEU A 669 9.58 -3.17 27.80
N ASP A 670 10.44 -3.43 28.78
CA ASP A 670 11.86 -3.06 28.74
C ASP A 670 12.61 -3.78 27.61
N GLY A 671 12.20 -5.00 27.28
CA GLY A 671 12.67 -5.75 26.13
C GLY A 671 12.07 -5.35 24.77
N VAL A 672 11.14 -4.39 24.72
CA VAL A 672 10.52 -3.90 23.48
C VAL A 672 11.39 -2.80 22.85
N GLY A 673 11.69 -2.98 21.55
CA GLY A 673 12.48 -2.03 20.78
C GLY A 673 12.30 -2.19 19.28
N VAL A 674 12.56 -1.10 18.54
CA VAL A 674 12.57 -1.11 17.07
C VAL A 674 13.93 -1.61 16.59
N VAL A 675 14.04 -2.94 16.48
CA VAL A 675 15.23 -3.61 15.96
C VAL A 675 15.43 -3.30 14.48
N ARG A 676 16.68 -3.42 14.00
CA ARG A 676 17.01 -3.17 12.59
C ARG A 676 16.40 -4.27 11.70
N GLY A 677 16.26 -3.95 10.41
CA GLY A 677 15.68 -4.87 9.43
C GLY A 677 16.51 -6.13 9.15
N PRO A 678 16.06 -6.97 8.20
CA PRO A 678 16.65 -8.28 7.92
C PRO A 678 18.13 -8.22 7.55
N GLN A 679 18.62 -7.15 6.92
CA GLN A 679 20.04 -7.01 6.58
C GLN A 679 20.96 -6.69 7.78
N SER A 680 20.41 -6.55 9.00
CA SER A 680 21.20 -6.24 10.18
C SER A 680 22.01 -7.44 10.69
N LYS A 681 23.07 -7.16 11.48
CA LYS A 681 23.88 -8.19 12.15
C LYS A 681 23.28 -8.69 13.47
N ALA A 682 22.07 -8.24 13.84
CA ALA A 682 21.39 -8.72 15.03
C ALA A 682 20.75 -10.09 14.77
N GLU A 683 20.56 -10.90 15.81
CA GLU A 683 19.84 -12.17 15.72
C GLU A 683 18.34 -11.93 15.44
N ALA A 684 17.74 -11.01 16.20
CA ALA A 684 16.37 -10.57 16.03
C ALA A 684 16.28 -9.35 15.10
N TRP A 685 15.25 -9.33 14.26
CA TRP A 685 14.97 -8.26 13.31
C TRP A 685 13.45 -8.08 13.19
N SER A 686 13.02 -6.95 12.63
CA SER A 686 11.60 -6.67 12.39
C SER A 686 11.45 -5.92 11.09
N LEU A 687 10.30 -6.14 10.45
CA LEU A 687 9.83 -5.26 9.39
C LEU A 687 9.08 -4.12 10.06
N TRP A 688 9.26 -2.91 9.53
CA TRP A 688 8.36 -1.80 9.81
C TRP A 688 7.53 -1.51 8.55
N CYS A 689 6.40 -0.85 8.71
CA CYS A 689 5.54 -0.44 7.61
C CYS A 689 5.64 1.07 7.43
N THR A 690 5.17 1.58 6.31
CA THR A 690 5.07 3.03 6.07
C THR A 690 3.60 3.39 5.93
N ALA A 691 3.17 4.48 6.56
CA ALA A 691 1.80 4.95 6.37
C ALA A 691 1.67 5.82 5.11
N HIS A 692 2.61 6.76 4.90
CA HIS A 692 2.44 7.76 3.86
C HIS A 692 3.77 8.26 3.29
N GLN A 693 3.84 8.33 1.96
CA GLN A 693 4.97 8.83 1.20
C GLN A 693 4.80 10.31 0.83
N MET A 694 5.83 11.13 1.07
CA MET A 694 5.81 12.56 0.75
C MET A 694 7.21 13.16 0.53
N GLY A 695 7.28 14.36 -0.05
CA GLY A 695 8.46 15.22 -0.06
C GLY A 695 9.58 14.93 -1.05
N SER A 696 9.43 13.89 -1.89
CA SER A 696 10.47 13.46 -2.84
C SER A 696 10.85 14.46 -3.93
N CYS A 697 10.09 15.55 -4.10
CA CYS A 697 10.31 16.65 -5.05
C CYS A 697 9.88 17.97 -4.37
N ARG A 698 10.33 18.20 -3.13
CA ARG A 698 9.85 19.31 -2.29
C ARG A 698 9.89 20.66 -2.98
N MET A 699 8.91 21.51 -2.69
CA MET A 699 8.96 22.93 -3.04
C MET A 699 10.03 23.65 -2.20
N GLY A 700 10.60 24.71 -2.76
CA GLY A 700 11.57 25.56 -2.05
C GLY A 700 11.44 27.02 -2.46
N ALA A 701 11.89 27.92 -1.58
CA ALA A 701 11.94 29.35 -1.87
C ALA A 701 12.94 29.68 -2.99
N THR A 702 14.01 28.90 -3.10
CA THR A 702 15.00 29.01 -4.18
C THR A 702 15.30 27.66 -4.82
N ALA A 703 15.96 27.67 -5.99
CA ALA A 703 16.43 26.46 -6.67
C ALA A 703 17.45 25.65 -5.83
N ALA A 704 18.12 26.30 -4.87
CA ALA A 704 19.03 25.62 -3.93
C ALA A 704 18.27 24.84 -2.85
N ASP A 705 16.99 25.13 -2.62
CA ASP A 705 16.22 24.60 -1.50
C ASP A 705 15.28 23.46 -1.90
N GLY A 706 14.78 23.46 -3.14
CA GLY A 706 13.78 22.49 -3.60
C GLY A 706 13.90 22.07 -5.07
N ALA A 707 13.10 21.06 -5.43
CA ALA A 707 12.98 20.57 -6.80
C ALA A 707 12.08 21.46 -7.68
N VAL A 708 11.12 22.12 -7.04
CA VAL A 708 10.17 23.06 -7.66
C VAL A 708 10.11 24.36 -6.86
N ASP A 709 9.63 25.43 -7.49
CA ASP A 709 9.43 26.72 -6.85
C ASP A 709 8.19 26.72 -5.95
N THR A 710 7.90 27.86 -5.31
CA THR A 710 6.76 28.04 -4.40
C THR A 710 5.39 27.92 -5.08
N ARG A 711 5.35 27.94 -6.41
CA ARG A 711 4.15 27.72 -7.24
C ARG A 711 4.11 26.30 -7.81
N GLY A 712 5.01 25.42 -7.36
CA GLY A 712 5.12 24.05 -7.82
C GLY A 712 5.70 23.92 -9.24
N GLU A 713 6.23 24.98 -9.83
CA GLU A 713 6.85 24.94 -11.17
C GLU A 713 8.30 24.47 -11.08
N SER A 714 8.73 23.65 -12.04
CA SER A 714 10.12 23.20 -12.13
C SER A 714 11.09 24.37 -12.27
N TRP A 715 12.20 24.31 -11.54
CA TRP A 715 13.32 25.24 -11.69
C TRP A 715 14.08 25.05 -13.02
N GLU A 716 13.94 23.90 -13.68
CA GLU A 716 14.68 23.57 -14.91
C GLU A 716 13.83 23.73 -16.18
N ALA A 717 12.50 23.64 -16.07
CA ALA A 717 11.58 23.64 -17.20
C ALA A 717 10.34 24.51 -16.94
N ARG A 718 10.10 25.51 -17.79
CA ARG A 718 8.86 26.31 -17.73
C ARG A 718 7.65 25.46 -18.12
N ARG A 719 6.48 25.81 -17.57
CA ARG A 719 5.18 25.15 -17.84
C ARG A 719 5.12 23.67 -17.42
N LEU A 720 6.06 23.25 -16.58
CA LEU A 720 6.07 21.94 -15.93
C LEU A 720 5.86 22.12 -14.43
N TYR A 721 4.75 21.62 -13.93
CA TYR A 721 4.37 21.73 -12.53
C TYR A 721 4.35 20.36 -11.85
N VAL A 722 4.44 20.37 -10.52
CA VAL A 722 4.22 19.18 -9.69
C VAL A 722 3.10 19.49 -8.71
N CYS A 723 2.07 18.63 -8.68
CA CYS A 723 0.90 18.78 -7.81
C CYS A 723 0.53 17.44 -7.18
N ASP A 724 1.38 16.92 -6.29
CA ASP A 724 1.12 15.71 -5.50
C ASP A 724 1.91 15.73 -4.18
N GLY A 725 1.89 14.66 -3.39
CA GLY A 725 2.59 14.60 -2.11
C GLY A 725 4.12 14.76 -2.18
N SER A 726 4.75 14.64 -3.36
CA SER A 726 6.18 14.87 -3.52
C SER A 726 6.58 16.32 -3.27
N VAL A 727 5.69 17.30 -3.43
CA VAL A 727 6.02 18.72 -3.23
C VAL A 727 6.03 19.14 -1.77
N LEU A 728 5.53 18.28 -0.86
CA LEU A 728 5.46 18.64 0.56
C LEU A 728 6.86 18.90 1.12
N PRO A 729 7.04 19.95 1.93
CA PRO A 729 8.39 20.33 2.35
C PRO A 729 9.05 19.38 3.36
N SER A 730 8.28 18.86 4.32
CA SER A 730 8.71 17.84 5.30
C SER A 730 7.57 16.88 5.64
N ALA A 731 7.79 15.92 6.54
CA ALA A 731 6.74 15.04 7.06
C ALA A 731 5.62 15.83 7.75
N VAL A 732 4.35 15.48 7.50
CA VAL A 732 3.18 16.17 8.09
C VAL A 732 2.86 15.67 9.50
N GLY A 733 3.21 14.42 9.83
CA GLY A 733 2.90 13.81 11.13
C GLY A 733 1.46 13.31 11.30
N VAL A 734 0.57 13.63 10.36
CA VAL A 734 -0.80 13.12 10.27
C VAL A 734 -1.10 12.63 8.85
N ASN A 735 -2.27 12.02 8.60
CA ASN A 735 -2.66 11.61 7.24
C ASN A 735 -2.57 12.79 6.25
N PRO A 736 -1.72 12.73 5.20
CA PRO A 736 -1.44 13.87 4.36
C PRO A 736 -2.46 14.05 3.23
N MET A 737 -3.52 13.25 3.13
CA MET A 737 -4.49 13.34 2.02
C MET A 737 -5.06 14.76 1.89
N VAL A 738 -5.54 15.33 3.00
CA VAL A 738 -6.10 16.69 3.02
C VAL A 738 -5.02 17.72 2.68
N THR A 739 -3.83 17.60 3.30
CA THR A 739 -2.69 18.49 3.03
C THR A 739 -2.32 18.52 1.55
N ILE A 740 -2.20 17.34 0.92
CA ILE A 740 -1.84 17.19 -0.50
C ILE A 740 -2.92 17.82 -1.39
N GLN A 741 -4.19 17.52 -1.13
CA GLN A 741 -5.30 18.07 -1.90
C GLN A 741 -5.38 19.60 -1.76
N SER A 742 -5.14 20.14 -0.55
CA SER A 742 -5.18 21.58 -0.29
C SER A 742 -4.04 22.33 -0.96
N VAL A 743 -2.83 21.74 -0.95
CA VAL A 743 -1.68 22.28 -1.71
C VAL A 743 -1.99 22.25 -3.20
N ALA A 744 -2.45 21.11 -3.74
CA ALA A 744 -2.80 21.00 -5.15
C ALA A 744 -3.90 22.00 -5.57
N TYR A 745 -4.89 22.25 -4.70
CA TYR A 745 -5.92 23.26 -4.94
C TYR A 745 -5.32 24.66 -5.10
N CYS A 746 -4.43 25.08 -4.20
CA CYS A 746 -3.76 26.38 -4.28
C CYS A 746 -2.87 26.49 -5.53
N LEU A 747 -2.06 25.45 -5.81
CA LEU A 747 -1.18 25.43 -6.97
C LEU A 747 -1.98 25.48 -8.28
N ALA A 748 -3.05 24.69 -8.40
CA ALA A 748 -3.88 24.66 -9.60
C ALA A 748 -4.60 26.00 -9.86
N ARG A 749 -5.01 26.72 -8.81
CA ARG A 749 -5.53 28.08 -8.95
C ARG A 749 -4.48 29.04 -9.50
N GLY A 750 -3.26 28.99 -8.97
CA GLY A 750 -2.13 29.78 -9.47
C GLY A 750 -1.77 29.46 -10.93
N ILE A 751 -1.82 28.18 -11.32
CA ILE A 751 -1.60 27.73 -12.71
C ILE A 751 -2.69 28.30 -13.63
N ALA A 752 -3.96 28.23 -13.22
CA ALA A 752 -5.08 28.77 -14.00
C ALA A 752 -4.92 30.28 -14.25
N GLU A 753 -4.51 31.04 -13.24
CA GLU A 753 -4.23 32.47 -13.38
C GLU A 753 -3.03 32.76 -14.29
N SER A 754 -1.98 31.94 -14.20
CA SER A 754 -0.81 32.06 -15.08
C SER A 754 -1.17 31.83 -16.55
N LEU A 755 -1.91 30.76 -16.85
CA LEU A 755 -2.35 30.45 -18.21
C LEU A 755 -3.25 31.55 -18.79
N ARG A 756 -4.11 32.17 -17.95
CA ARG A 756 -4.95 33.29 -18.37
C ARG A 756 -4.13 34.52 -18.75
N ARG A 757 -3.08 34.83 -17.99
CA ARG A 757 -2.15 35.93 -18.29
C ARG A 757 -1.38 35.68 -19.59
N ASP A 758 -0.86 34.47 -19.78
CA ASP A 758 -0.17 34.07 -21.01
C ASP A 758 -1.09 34.26 -22.23
N GLN A 759 -2.34 33.78 -22.17
CA GLN A 759 -3.32 33.95 -23.25
C GLN A 759 -3.66 35.42 -23.53
N ALA A 760 -3.70 36.28 -22.50
CA ALA A 760 -3.94 37.71 -22.68
C ALA A 760 -2.75 38.41 -23.37
N SER A 761 -1.52 38.01 -23.03
CA SER A 761 -0.31 38.52 -23.67
C SER A 761 -0.19 38.07 -25.13
N GLU A 762 -0.55 36.82 -25.46
CA GLU A 762 -0.53 36.29 -26.83
C GLU A 762 -1.56 36.97 -27.75
N LYS A 763 -2.68 37.49 -27.21
CA LYS A 763 -3.70 38.23 -27.97
C LYS A 763 -3.42 39.72 -28.14
N SER A 764 -2.43 40.26 -27.43
CA SER A 764 -2.06 41.68 -27.47
C SER A 764 -0.94 42.00 -28.47
N TYR A 765 -0.43 40.95 -29.13
CA TYR A 765 0.43 40.99 -30.33
C TYR A 765 -0.38 40.53 -31.53
#